data_AF-A0A8T4E723-F1
#
_entry.id   AF-A0A8T4E723-F1
#
_cell.length_a   1.000
_cell.length_b   1.000
_cell.length_c   1.000
_cell.angle_alpha   90.00
_cell.angle_beta   90.00
_cell.angle_gamma   90.00
#
_symmetry.space_group_name_H-M   'P 1'
#
loop_
_entity.id
_entity.type
_entity.pdbx_description
1 polymer ?
#
loop_
_entity_poly.entity_id
_entity_poly.type
_entity_poly.pdbx_seq_one_letter_code
_entity_poly.pdbx_strand_id
1 'polypeptide(L)'
;MAQMSTVLSAIRRKSTDDAPADIVGVFAGFGSILSIIAAAIGLLAGVPLIPITSTTWEVVVDTPIQWSIAGNPQYHLFSGAFMGLLAIGLILQAFGSRDLRAKLGTIFGSVLYVAFLVAAVIAVYVLIGYFNINYASEIGGFLANLYLLGSIFVLTWQMVSVLYVDSSKTWIGFFAGILNGLFIPILALGQVLGPLLVYGAYAILLGGQLCALLFWWSPNSTIREYARSPEKAKFAFGLGGLLTFAIGTAAVFIGPITTHPTGSTIWRPWITLAPSGTEYVTNPALIFGFLAAMVFWILLSPRLGAKELKTAAIGEDIIKGGSKWFAVFLLLIGLLAASQSGTFSTAIGSWGFFLVIAPAGAMILIGALYTAKTDIVTGFPLIITAVLIMINPHSLAIFVIAGWMLILITQVFLTIECKIRGLTGFSQGAVTVLMSILTSIVLIVVMFGWLGSGPQALWPTNRWFNIALIPGVDRAVQSAFIIIMPFLALLLRNAALAGFAHGRGYSTGGILMGITVIFALMIPAIAGNFTVTHEANTGAALLLALYAMSLVMVVSLNLKLANDVEEQGHDFESTLMKVASIGQIIFSAAVLLIVLVYFSGLPTPEEIAFVISMLVVFVASSEVLSIIGWLIAGIRLGLLKEGFRFTRLGQ
;
A
#
# COMPACT_ATOMS: atom_id res chain seq x y z
N MET A 1 14.28 34.47 11.92
CA MET A 1 14.93 35.46 11.05
C MET A 1 15.28 34.91 9.65
N ALA A 2 16.04 33.82 9.51
CA ALA A 2 16.42 33.26 8.19
C ALA A 2 15.26 32.79 7.29
N GLN A 3 14.13 32.33 7.88
CA GLN A 3 12.92 31.97 7.11
C GLN A 3 12.14 33.19 6.61
N MET A 4 12.20 34.30 7.34
CA MET A 4 11.54 35.54 6.94
C MET A 4 12.37 36.25 5.86
N SER A 5 13.71 36.17 5.95
CA SER A 5 14.59 36.69 4.90
C SER A 5 14.50 35.91 3.58
N THR A 6 14.20 34.61 3.62
CA THR A 6 13.99 33.78 2.41
C THR A 6 12.64 34.06 1.73
N VAL A 7 11.59 34.33 2.50
CA VAL A 7 10.30 34.80 1.94
C VAL A 7 10.45 36.22 1.39
N LEU A 8 11.13 37.11 2.10
CA LEU A 8 11.42 38.47 1.63
C LEU A 8 12.31 38.48 0.39
N SER A 9 13.32 37.60 0.30
CA SER A 9 14.17 37.50 -0.89
C SER A 9 13.43 36.88 -2.08
N ALA A 10 12.54 35.91 -1.86
CA ALA A 10 11.68 35.37 -2.90
C ALA A 10 10.68 36.42 -3.45
N ILE A 11 10.15 37.29 -2.57
CA ILE A 11 9.23 38.37 -2.95
C ILE A 11 9.98 39.56 -3.59
N ARG A 12 11.13 39.97 -3.03
CA ARG A 12 11.90 41.13 -3.51
C ARG A 12 12.86 40.81 -4.66
N ARG A 13 13.10 39.52 -4.95
CA ARG A 13 14.03 39.01 -5.97
C ARG A 13 15.48 39.49 -5.80
N LYS A 14 15.87 39.82 -4.56
CA LYS A 14 17.20 40.30 -4.19
C LYS A 14 17.77 39.47 -3.05
N SER A 15 19.08 39.22 -3.08
CA SER A 15 19.81 38.62 -1.97
C SER A 15 19.84 39.57 -0.77
N THR A 16 20.32 39.08 0.39
CA THR A 16 20.59 39.93 1.56
C THR A 16 21.59 41.06 1.27
N ASP A 17 22.35 40.94 0.18
CA ASP A 17 23.40 41.87 -0.25
C ASP A 17 22.96 42.71 -1.47
N ASP A 18 21.65 42.83 -1.72
CA ASP A 18 21.04 43.61 -2.82
C ASP A 18 21.39 43.16 -4.26
N ALA A 19 22.11 42.05 -4.43
CA ALA A 19 22.38 41.41 -5.73
C ALA A 19 21.14 40.61 -6.24
N PRO A 20 20.95 40.43 -7.56
CA PRO A 20 19.86 39.59 -8.08
C PRO A 20 19.98 38.17 -7.52
N ALA A 21 18.91 37.67 -6.90
CA ALA A 21 18.93 36.35 -6.29
C ALA A 21 19.02 35.24 -7.37
N ASP A 22 19.94 34.30 -7.19
CA ASP A 22 20.00 33.07 -8.01
C ASP A 22 18.80 32.17 -7.64
N ILE A 23 17.68 32.37 -8.33
CA ILE A 23 16.39 31.71 -8.05
C ILE A 23 16.23 30.40 -8.82
N VAL A 24 15.37 29.51 -8.31
CA VAL A 24 15.16 28.17 -8.89
C VAL A 24 14.58 28.22 -10.30
N GLY A 25 13.64 29.14 -10.58
CA GLY A 25 13.14 29.37 -11.94
C GLY A 25 12.07 30.45 -12.05
N VAL A 26 12.37 31.55 -12.76
CA VAL A 26 11.44 32.68 -12.99
C VAL A 26 10.19 32.23 -13.75
N PHE A 27 10.39 31.56 -14.89
CA PHE A 27 9.31 31.08 -15.77
C PHE A 27 8.41 30.06 -15.08
N ALA A 28 8.97 29.23 -14.20
CA ALA A 28 8.19 28.25 -13.46
C ALA A 28 7.22 28.90 -12.46
N GLY A 29 7.64 30.01 -11.83
CA GLY A 29 6.73 30.78 -10.97
C GLY A 29 5.54 31.39 -11.74
N PHE A 30 5.73 31.87 -12.97
CA PHE A 30 4.59 32.30 -13.80
C PHE A 30 3.62 31.15 -14.09
N GLY A 31 4.14 29.94 -14.29
CA GLY A 31 3.30 28.75 -14.37
C GLY A 31 2.45 28.52 -13.13
N SER A 32 3.00 28.72 -11.93
CA SER A 32 2.23 28.63 -10.68
C SER A 32 1.12 29.69 -10.56
N ILE A 33 1.27 30.88 -11.16
CA ILE A 33 0.21 31.90 -11.19
C ILE A 33 -1.00 31.39 -11.98
N LEU A 34 -0.78 30.75 -13.12
CA LEU A 34 -1.88 30.15 -13.90
C LEU A 34 -2.58 29.03 -13.13
N SER A 35 -1.82 28.22 -12.41
CA SER A 35 -2.38 27.19 -11.52
C SER A 35 -3.14 27.77 -10.32
N ILE A 36 -2.73 28.93 -9.79
CA ILE A 36 -3.47 29.69 -8.77
C ILE A 36 -4.83 30.15 -9.32
N ILE A 37 -4.86 30.68 -10.55
CA ILE A 37 -6.10 31.08 -11.22
C ILE A 37 -7.00 29.86 -11.45
N ALA A 38 -6.44 28.73 -11.89
CA ALA A 38 -7.18 27.47 -12.02
C ALA A 38 -7.79 27.04 -10.68
N ALA A 39 -7.01 27.08 -9.59
CA ALA A 39 -7.50 26.75 -8.25
C ALA A 39 -8.63 27.67 -7.79
N ALA A 40 -8.54 28.97 -8.10
CA ALA A 40 -9.60 29.94 -7.81
C ALA A 40 -10.88 29.65 -8.61
N ILE A 41 -10.76 29.28 -9.89
CA ILE A 41 -11.91 28.84 -10.71
C ILE A 41 -12.57 27.62 -10.09
N GLY A 42 -11.79 26.61 -9.68
CA GLY A 42 -12.32 25.44 -8.99
C GLY A 42 -13.03 25.78 -7.68
N LEU A 43 -12.45 26.67 -6.89
CA LEU A 43 -13.05 27.15 -5.64
C LEU A 43 -14.37 27.89 -5.88
N LEU A 44 -14.48 28.68 -6.95
CA LEU A 44 -15.72 29.39 -7.29
C LEU A 44 -16.78 28.45 -7.89
N ALA A 45 -16.36 27.47 -8.69
CA ALA A 45 -17.27 26.54 -9.35
C ALA A 45 -17.91 25.55 -8.37
N GLY A 46 -17.19 25.14 -7.31
CA GLY A 46 -17.74 24.27 -6.26
C GLY A 46 -18.08 22.84 -6.71
N VAL A 47 -17.59 22.43 -7.88
CA VAL A 47 -17.82 21.11 -8.48
C VAL A 47 -16.47 20.40 -8.74
N PRO A 48 -16.42 19.07 -8.76
CA PRO A 48 -15.17 18.32 -8.98
C PRO A 48 -14.69 18.44 -10.45
N LEU A 49 -13.90 19.47 -10.76
CA LEU A 49 -13.42 19.78 -12.11
C LEU A 49 -12.34 18.84 -12.64
N ILE A 50 -11.69 18.07 -11.77
CA ILE A 50 -10.88 16.94 -12.25
C ILE A 50 -11.85 15.80 -12.49
N PRO A 51 -11.90 15.25 -13.72
CA PRO A 51 -12.75 14.11 -14.00
C PRO A 51 -12.21 12.88 -13.29
N ILE A 52 -12.71 12.67 -12.08
CA ILE A 52 -12.48 11.49 -11.26
C ILE A 52 -13.81 10.75 -11.10
N THR A 53 -13.71 9.48 -10.74
CA THR A 53 -14.78 8.47 -10.72
C THR A 53 -16.11 8.92 -10.12
N SER A 54 -17.18 8.14 -10.36
CA SER A 54 -18.48 8.27 -9.68
C SER A 54 -19.14 9.65 -9.75
N THR A 55 -18.76 10.53 -10.68
CA THR A 55 -19.44 11.81 -10.86
C THR A 55 -20.82 11.54 -11.48
N THR A 56 -21.88 11.99 -10.82
CA THR A 56 -23.25 11.81 -11.30
C THR A 56 -23.46 12.54 -12.62
N TRP A 57 -24.29 11.96 -13.49
CA TRP A 57 -24.71 12.58 -14.75
C TRP A 57 -26.19 12.29 -14.97
N GLU A 58 -26.86 13.18 -15.71
CA GLU A 58 -28.28 13.08 -16.00
C GLU A 58 -28.57 13.59 -17.41
N VAL A 59 -29.56 13.01 -18.07
CA VAL A 59 -30.11 13.54 -19.32
C VAL A 59 -31.23 14.50 -18.97
N VAL A 60 -31.10 15.74 -19.43
CA VAL A 60 -32.06 16.84 -19.22
C VAL A 60 -33.11 16.86 -20.31
N VAL A 61 -32.71 16.65 -21.57
CA VAL A 61 -33.60 16.57 -22.75
C VAL A 61 -33.11 15.46 -23.66
N ASP A 62 -34.02 14.62 -24.17
CA ASP A 62 -33.64 13.49 -25.04
C ASP A 62 -33.45 13.90 -26.52
N THR A 63 -34.14 14.94 -27.00
CA THR A 63 -34.04 15.39 -28.41
C THR A 63 -34.23 16.92 -28.57
N PRO A 64 -33.20 17.66 -29.02
CA PRO A 64 -31.80 17.26 -29.12
C PRO A 64 -31.24 16.90 -27.74
N ILE A 65 -30.28 15.97 -27.67
CA ILE A 65 -29.77 15.52 -26.38
C ILE A 65 -29.12 16.67 -25.62
N GLN A 66 -29.60 16.91 -24.40
CA GLN A 66 -28.98 17.80 -23.44
C GLN A 66 -28.78 17.00 -22.17
N TRP A 67 -27.58 17.02 -21.63
CA TRP A 67 -27.21 16.25 -20.45
C TRP A 67 -26.35 17.12 -19.55
N SER A 68 -26.13 16.70 -18.30
CA SER A 68 -25.34 17.42 -17.31
C SER A 68 -24.42 16.47 -16.56
N ILE A 69 -23.29 16.98 -16.08
CA ILE A 69 -22.35 16.26 -15.21
C ILE A 69 -22.28 17.03 -13.88
N ALA A 70 -22.31 16.30 -12.77
CA ALA A 70 -22.34 16.86 -11.42
C ALA A 70 -23.48 17.87 -11.20
N GLY A 71 -24.60 17.72 -11.92
CA GLY A 71 -25.73 18.65 -11.87
C GLY A 71 -25.44 20.03 -12.47
N ASN A 72 -24.38 20.18 -13.28
CA ASN A 72 -24.01 21.46 -13.90
C ASN A 72 -23.84 21.30 -15.43
N PRO A 73 -24.67 21.96 -16.25
CA PRO A 73 -24.56 21.87 -17.72
C PRO A 73 -23.28 22.53 -18.26
N GLN A 74 -22.64 23.42 -17.49
CA GLN A 74 -21.38 24.07 -17.85
C GLN A 74 -20.14 23.33 -17.31
N TYR A 75 -20.30 22.13 -16.74
CA TYR A 75 -19.19 21.34 -16.20
C TYR A 75 -18.02 21.18 -17.20
N HIS A 76 -18.34 20.91 -18.47
CA HIS A 76 -17.33 20.72 -19.52
C HIS A 76 -16.49 21.98 -19.77
N LEU A 77 -17.08 23.17 -19.70
CA LEU A 77 -16.37 24.45 -19.85
C LEU A 77 -15.46 24.70 -18.64
N PHE A 78 -15.96 24.52 -17.42
CA PHE A 78 -15.17 24.74 -16.21
C PHE A 78 -14.03 23.73 -16.09
N SER A 79 -14.28 22.44 -16.37
CA SER A 79 -13.25 21.40 -16.36
C SER A 79 -12.22 21.62 -17.46
N GLY A 80 -12.65 21.96 -18.67
CA GLY A 80 -11.76 22.31 -19.79
C GLY A 80 -10.86 23.52 -19.48
N ALA A 81 -11.44 24.59 -18.93
CA ALA A 81 -10.68 25.78 -18.51
C ALA A 81 -9.70 25.47 -17.38
N PHE A 82 -10.14 24.72 -16.37
CA PHE A 82 -9.31 24.31 -15.24
C PHE A 82 -8.11 23.47 -15.68
N MET A 83 -8.35 22.39 -16.44
CA MET A 83 -7.31 21.50 -16.93
C MET A 83 -6.40 22.19 -17.95
N GLY A 84 -6.94 23.08 -18.79
CA GLY A 84 -6.16 23.86 -19.74
C GLY A 84 -5.21 24.85 -19.06
N LEU A 85 -5.69 25.58 -18.05
CA LEU A 85 -4.85 26.49 -17.27
C LEU A 85 -3.76 25.73 -16.48
N LEU A 86 -4.10 24.58 -15.89
CA LEU A 86 -3.11 23.71 -15.26
C LEU A 86 -2.07 23.20 -16.27
N ALA A 87 -2.49 22.82 -17.48
CA ALA A 87 -1.56 22.38 -18.51
C ALA A 87 -0.56 23.49 -18.88
N ILE A 88 -1.05 24.71 -19.14
CA ILE A 88 -0.18 25.86 -19.44
C ILE A 88 0.73 26.18 -18.23
N GLY A 89 0.20 26.07 -17.00
CA GLY A 89 0.99 26.20 -15.79
C GLY A 89 2.13 25.19 -15.71
N LEU A 90 1.84 23.91 -15.98
CA LEU A 90 2.78 22.80 -15.92
C LEU A 90 3.86 22.86 -17.00
N ILE A 91 3.54 23.29 -18.23
CA ILE A 91 4.57 23.45 -19.28
C ILE A 91 5.54 24.59 -18.96
N LEU A 92 5.04 25.71 -18.41
CA LEU A 92 5.90 26.81 -17.96
C LEU A 92 6.80 26.37 -16.79
N GLN A 93 6.26 25.59 -15.85
CA GLN A 93 7.04 24.95 -14.79
C GLN A 93 8.07 23.96 -15.35
N ALA A 94 7.70 23.19 -16.37
CA ALA A 94 8.60 22.27 -17.04
C ALA A 94 9.78 23.03 -17.67
N PHE A 95 9.54 24.08 -18.44
CA PHE A 95 10.62 24.88 -19.03
C PHE A 95 11.50 25.55 -17.97
N GLY A 96 10.90 26.10 -16.91
CA GLY A 96 11.65 26.74 -15.82
C GLY A 96 12.42 25.77 -14.92
N SER A 97 12.13 24.47 -14.95
CA SER A 97 12.81 23.46 -14.12
C SER A 97 14.14 22.94 -14.69
N ARG A 98 14.61 23.42 -15.85
CA ARG A 98 15.81 22.90 -16.53
C ARG A 98 17.05 22.89 -15.62
N ASP A 99 17.28 23.95 -14.88
CA ASP A 99 18.44 24.10 -14.00
C ASP A 99 18.31 23.24 -12.73
N LEU A 100 17.08 23.11 -12.21
CA LEU A 100 16.76 22.21 -11.10
C LEU A 100 17.06 20.75 -11.46
N ARG A 101 16.75 20.33 -12.70
CA ARG A 101 17.03 18.97 -13.19
C ARG A 101 18.53 18.69 -13.26
N ALA A 102 19.31 19.65 -13.75
CA ALA A 102 20.76 19.54 -13.79
C ALA A 102 21.35 19.35 -12.38
N LYS A 103 20.85 20.09 -11.39
CA LYS A 103 21.29 20.00 -9.98
C LYS A 103 20.85 18.71 -9.28
N LEU A 104 19.64 18.22 -9.57
CA LEU A 104 19.11 17.00 -8.96
C LEU A 104 19.58 15.71 -9.65
N GLY A 105 20.23 15.80 -10.82
CA GLY A 105 20.80 14.67 -11.57
C GLY A 105 19.81 13.55 -11.87
N THR A 106 18.51 13.86 -11.95
CA THR A 106 17.43 12.86 -12.03
C THR A 106 16.38 13.23 -13.08
N ILE A 107 15.76 12.18 -13.64
CA ILE A 107 14.63 12.25 -14.59
C ILE A 107 13.38 12.90 -13.94
N PHE A 108 13.34 13.09 -12.62
CA PHE A 108 12.17 13.59 -11.88
C PHE A 108 11.54 14.89 -12.41
N GLY A 109 12.31 15.81 -13.01
CA GLY A 109 11.74 17.02 -13.62
C GLY A 109 11.04 16.80 -14.96
N SER A 110 11.21 15.66 -15.64
CA SER A 110 10.47 15.32 -16.86
C SER A 110 9.00 14.99 -16.58
N VAL A 111 8.65 14.65 -15.34
CA VAL A 111 7.28 14.38 -14.89
C VAL A 111 6.36 15.58 -15.17
N LEU A 112 6.88 16.82 -15.06
CA LEU A 112 6.11 18.03 -15.38
C LEU A 112 5.64 18.04 -16.84
N TYR A 113 6.44 17.53 -17.78
CA TYR A 113 6.03 17.42 -19.19
C TYR A 113 4.95 16.36 -19.38
N VAL A 114 5.03 15.24 -18.68
CA VAL A 114 4.02 14.18 -18.75
C VAL A 114 2.70 14.69 -18.17
N ALA A 115 2.74 15.33 -17.00
CA ALA A 115 1.57 15.93 -16.36
C ALA A 115 0.91 17.01 -17.26
N PHE A 116 1.72 17.85 -17.91
CA PHE A 116 1.24 18.81 -18.92
C PHE A 116 0.49 18.10 -20.05
N LEU A 117 1.09 17.09 -20.68
CA LEU A 117 0.52 16.43 -21.84
C LEU A 117 -0.83 15.80 -21.50
N VAL A 118 -0.91 15.10 -20.37
CA VAL A 118 -2.16 14.47 -19.93
C VAL A 118 -3.22 15.53 -19.58
N ALA A 119 -2.86 16.61 -18.90
CA ALA A 119 -3.79 17.69 -18.59
C ALA A 119 -4.34 18.38 -19.85
N ALA A 120 -3.48 18.62 -20.85
CA ALA A 120 -3.87 19.20 -22.13
C ALA A 120 -4.83 18.27 -22.91
N VAL A 121 -4.52 16.97 -22.95
CA VAL A 121 -5.39 15.97 -23.58
C VAL A 121 -6.76 15.92 -22.90
N ILE A 122 -6.82 15.95 -21.56
CA ILE A 122 -8.09 16.00 -20.83
C ILE A 122 -8.86 17.26 -21.18
N ALA A 123 -8.23 18.43 -21.17
CA ALA A 123 -8.90 19.70 -21.47
C ALA A 123 -9.56 19.69 -22.85
N VAL A 124 -8.84 19.19 -23.87
CA VAL A 124 -9.35 19.05 -25.24
C VAL A 124 -10.44 17.98 -25.33
N TYR A 125 -10.23 16.83 -24.71
CA TYR A 125 -11.16 15.70 -24.76
C TYR A 125 -12.49 16.02 -24.08
N VAL A 126 -12.49 16.71 -22.93
CA VAL A 126 -13.72 17.17 -22.26
C VAL A 126 -14.52 18.12 -23.15
N LEU A 127 -13.85 19.12 -23.74
CA LEU A 127 -14.52 20.13 -24.54
C LEU A 127 -15.08 19.55 -25.84
N ILE A 128 -14.29 18.79 -26.59
CA ILE A 128 -14.72 18.24 -27.89
C ILE A 128 -15.67 17.05 -27.68
N GLY A 129 -15.33 16.15 -26.76
CA GLY A 129 -16.08 14.91 -26.55
C GLY A 129 -17.48 15.15 -26.00
N TYR A 130 -17.68 16.17 -25.16
CA TYR A 130 -18.99 16.50 -24.61
C TYR A 130 -20.00 16.92 -25.69
N PHE A 131 -19.59 17.75 -26.65
CA PHE A 131 -20.46 18.22 -27.74
C PHE A 131 -20.73 17.16 -28.81
N ASN A 132 -19.90 16.13 -28.90
CA ASN A 132 -20.03 15.07 -29.88
C ASN A 132 -21.01 13.95 -29.46
N ILE A 133 -21.56 14.01 -28.25
CA ILE A 133 -22.54 13.03 -27.77
C ILE A 133 -23.90 13.33 -28.39
N ASN A 134 -24.41 12.40 -29.19
CA ASN A 134 -25.72 12.52 -29.84
C ASN A 134 -26.78 11.59 -29.22
N TYR A 135 -26.35 10.54 -28.51
CA TYR A 135 -27.25 9.54 -27.90
C TYR A 135 -26.84 9.22 -26.45
N ALA A 136 -27.83 8.96 -25.59
CA ALA A 136 -27.60 8.65 -24.17
C ALA A 136 -26.71 7.40 -23.97
N SER A 137 -26.75 6.45 -24.92
CA SER A 137 -25.90 5.25 -24.91
C SER A 137 -24.40 5.56 -25.05
N GLU A 138 -24.03 6.73 -25.58
CA GLU A 138 -22.62 7.13 -25.80
C GLU A 138 -21.99 7.75 -24.54
N ILE A 139 -22.82 8.25 -23.60
CA ILE A 139 -22.36 8.93 -22.37
C ILE A 139 -21.44 8.05 -21.54
N GLY A 140 -21.79 6.77 -21.38
CA GLY A 140 -20.99 5.81 -20.62
C GLY A 140 -19.58 5.63 -21.18
N GLY A 141 -19.45 5.53 -22.51
CA GLY A 141 -18.15 5.40 -23.18
C GLY A 141 -17.30 6.67 -23.09
N PHE A 142 -17.93 7.84 -23.23
CA PHE A 142 -17.25 9.12 -23.05
C PHE A 142 -16.67 9.26 -21.63
N LEU A 143 -17.49 9.00 -20.59
CA LEU A 143 -17.08 9.09 -19.19
C LEU A 143 -16.00 8.07 -18.83
N ALA A 144 -16.10 6.84 -19.32
CA ALA A 144 -15.08 5.80 -19.07
C ALA A 144 -13.68 6.23 -19.56
N ASN A 145 -13.59 6.75 -20.78
CA ASN A 145 -12.36 7.31 -21.34
C ASN A 145 -11.89 8.55 -20.58
N LEU A 146 -12.83 9.41 -20.18
CA LEU A 146 -12.50 10.62 -19.44
C LEU A 146 -11.89 10.31 -18.06
N TYR A 147 -12.47 9.35 -17.32
CA TYR A 147 -11.96 8.90 -16.03
C TYR A 147 -10.64 8.10 -16.14
N LEU A 148 -10.44 7.38 -17.25
CA LEU A 148 -9.15 6.76 -17.56
C LEU A 148 -8.05 7.82 -17.68
N LEU A 149 -8.27 8.86 -18.47
CA LEU A 149 -7.32 9.98 -18.61
C LEU A 149 -7.10 10.69 -17.26
N GLY A 150 -8.18 10.93 -16.50
CA GLY A 150 -8.11 11.50 -15.16
C GLY A 150 -7.21 10.69 -14.22
N SER A 151 -7.32 9.36 -14.24
CA SER A 151 -6.49 8.46 -13.41
C SER A 151 -5.00 8.58 -13.72
N ILE A 152 -4.65 8.68 -15.00
CA ILE A 152 -3.26 8.90 -15.45
C ILE A 152 -2.77 10.26 -14.97
N PHE A 153 -3.61 11.30 -15.07
CA PHE A 153 -3.27 12.63 -14.57
C PHE A 153 -2.97 12.60 -13.07
N VAL A 154 -3.81 11.94 -12.26
CA VAL A 154 -3.58 11.83 -10.80
C VAL A 154 -2.20 11.26 -10.48
N LEU A 155 -1.78 10.19 -11.15
CA LEU A 155 -0.46 9.60 -10.94
C LEU A 155 0.67 10.60 -11.21
N THR A 156 0.60 11.28 -12.35
CA THR A 156 1.60 12.29 -12.72
C THR A 156 1.59 13.48 -11.75
N TRP A 157 0.40 13.89 -11.28
CA TRP A 157 0.23 14.96 -10.29
C TRP A 157 0.83 14.60 -8.94
N GLN A 158 0.66 13.37 -8.47
CA GLN A 158 1.28 12.91 -7.23
C GLN A 158 2.81 12.90 -7.33
N MET A 159 3.36 12.51 -8.49
CA MET A 159 4.81 12.60 -8.74
C MET A 159 5.32 14.06 -8.77
N VAL A 160 4.55 14.99 -9.36
CA VAL A 160 4.85 16.44 -9.32
C VAL A 160 4.82 16.95 -7.88
N SER A 161 3.85 16.52 -7.08
CA SER A 161 3.74 16.92 -5.67
C SER A 161 4.96 16.45 -4.85
N VAL A 162 5.45 15.24 -5.12
CA VAL A 162 6.65 14.68 -4.48
C VAL A 162 7.92 15.45 -4.87
N LEU A 163 8.02 15.95 -6.11
CA LEU A 163 9.14 16.77 -6.56
C LEU A 163 9.39 17.95 -5.61
N TYR A 164 8.34 18.65 -5.18
CA TYR A 164 8.47 19.80 -4.28
C TYR A 164 8.99 19.41 -2.89
N VAL A 165 8.51 18.30 -2.34
CA VAL A 165 8.94 17.82 -1.01
C VAL A 165 10.39 17.34 -1.04
N ASP A 166 10.74 16.53 -2.05
CA ASP A 166 12.04 15.86 -2.10
C ASP A 166 13.17 16.81 -2.56
N SER A 167 12.84 17.84 -3.35
CA SER A 167 13.84 18.82 -3.83
C SER A 167 14.17 19.94 -2.84
N SER A 168 13.30 20.23 -1.87
CA SER A 168 13.47 21.39 -0.98
C SER A 168 14.03 21.03 0.41
N LYS A 169 14.94 21.87 0.92
CA LYS A 169 15.38 21.88 2.32
C LYS A 169 14.41 22.66 3.23
N THR A 170 13.42 23.37 2.67
CA THR A 170 12.59 24.35 3.39
C THR A 170 11.16 23.88 3.63
N TRP A 171 10.46 24.55 4.55
CA TRP A 171 9.03 24.33 4.78
C TRP A 171 8.15 24.78 3.60
N ILE A 172 8.64 25.68 2.75
CA ILE A 172 7.89 26.14 1.56
C ILE A 172 7.69 24.98 0.58
N GLY A 173 8.77 24.25 0.24
CA GLY A 173 8.65 23.07 -0.63
C GLY A 173 7.87 21.92 0.03
N PHE A 174 7.99 21.79 1.36
CA PHE A 174 7.16 20.85 2.12
C PHE A 174 5.66 21.14 1.96
N PHE A 175 5.22 22.38 2.22
CA PHE A 175 3.81 22.75 2.10
C PHE A 175 3.34 22.71 0.64
N ALA A 176 4.18 23.14 -0.31
CA ALA A 176 3.89 23.02 -1.73
C ALA A 176 3.60 21.57 -2.11
N GLY A 177 4.42 20.61 -1.68
CA GLY A 177 4.19 19.22 -2.02
C GLY A 177 3.04 18.55 -1.24
N ILE A 178 2.92 18.76 0.06
CA ILE A 178 1.85 18.16 0.88
C ILE A 178 0.47 18.67 0.45
N LEU A 179 0.30 19.99 0.29
CA LEU A 179 -1.01 20.54 -0.08
C LEU A 179 -1.41 20.12 -1.50
N ASN A 180 -0.48 20.15 -2.47
CA ASN A 180 -0.77 19.65 -3.82
C ASN A 180 -1.06 18.15 -3.83
N GLY A 181 -0.35 17.35 -3.02
CA GLY A 181 -0.58 15.90 -2.94
C GLY A 181 -1.95 15.53 -2.34
N LEU A 182 -2.45 16.31 -1.38
CA LEU A 182 -3.73 16.10 -0.70
C LEU A 182 -4.95 16.61 -1.48
N PHE A 183 -4.76 17.51 -2.43
CA PHE A 183 -5.86 18.10 -3.21
C PHE A 183 -6.77 17.02 -3.84
N ILE A 184 -6.20 16.09 -4.61
CA ILE A 184 -6.99 15.08 -5.33
C ILE A 184 -7.66 14.07 -4.38
N PRO A 185 -6.97 13.51 -3.37
CA PRO A 185 -7.60 12.67 -2.37
C PRO A 185 -8.82 13.31 -1.70
N ILE A 186 -8.72 14.59 -1.31
CA ILE A 186 -9.82 15.31 -0.64
C ILE A 186 -10.93 15.64 -1.64
N LEU A 187 -10.58 15.96 -2.89
CA LEU A 187 -11.55 16.18 -3.97
C LEU A 187 -12.41 14.92 -4.21
N ALA A 188 -11.80 13.74 -4.20
CA ALA A 188 -12.49 12.46 -4.35
C ALA A 188 -13.44 12.17 -3.17
N LEU A 189 -13.01 12.47 -1.93
CA LEU A 189 -13.90 12.39 -0.76
C LEU A 189 -15.10 13.33 -0.89
N GLY A 190 -14.90 14.54 -1.43
CA GLY A 190 -15.96 15.54 -1.60
C GLY A 190 -17.07 15.15 -2.56
N GLN A 191 -16.81 14.22 -3.49
CA GLN A 191 -17.87 13.65 -4.35
C GLN A 191 -18.91 12.84 -3.56
N VAL A 192 -18.53 12.31 -2.40
CA VAL A 192 -19.38 11.42 -1.60
C VAL A 192 -19.82 12.07 -0.29
N LEU A 193 -18.90 12.72 0.43
CA LEU A 193 -19.15 13.29 1.75
C LEU A 193 -19.69 14.71 1.70
N GLY A 194 -19.68 15.34 0.53
CA GLY A 194 -20.41 16.56 0.24
C GLY A 194 -19.56 17.76 -0.21
N PRO A 195 -20.24 18.85 -0.63
CA PRO A 195 -19.60 19.97 -1.33
C PRO A 195 -18.54 20.73 -0.51
N LEU A 196 -18.66 20.76 0.82
CA LEU A 196 -17.70 21.46 1.68
C LEU A 196 -16.27 20.93 1.49
N LEU A 197 -16.10 19.62 1.28
CA LEU A 197 -14.79 19.04 1.01
C LEU A 197 -14.30 19.36 -0.41
N VAL A 198 -15.20 19.57 -1.38
CA VAL A 198 -14.82 20.05 -2.72
C VAL A 198 -14.22 21.45 -2.63
N TYR A 199 -14.89 22.37 -1.93
CA TYR A 199 -14.33 23.70 -1.65
C TYR A 199 -13.02 23.61 -0.86
N GLY A 200 -12.96 22.75 0.16
CA GLY A 200 -11.74 22.49 0.93
C GLY A 200 -10.58 21.99 0.07
N ALA A 201 -10.84 21.09 -0.88
CA ALA A 201 -9.84 20.58 -1.81
C ALA A 201 -9.25 21.71 -2.68
N TYR A 202 -10.10 22.59 -3.23
CA TYR A 202 -9.63 23.72 -4.02
C TYR A 202 -8.91 24.80 -3.18
N ALA A 203 -9.32 25.01 -1.93
CA ALA A 203 -8.60 25.88 -1.00
C ALA A 203 -7.20 25.31 -0.69
N ILE A 204 -7.09 24.00 -0.53
CA ILE A 204 -5.82 23.28 -0.35
C ILE A 204 -4.95 23.39 -1.60
N LEU A 205 -5.53 23.20 -2.79
CA LEU A 205 -4.82 23.42 -4.06
C LEU A 205 -4.29 24.85 -4.17
N LEU A 206 -5.12 25.85 -3.86
CA LEU A 206 -4.74 27.26 -3.90
C LEU A 206 -3.55 27.53 -2.97
N GLY A 207 -3.60 27.06 -1.72
CA GLY A 207 -2.49 27.15 -0.78
C GLY A 207 -1.24 26.43 -1.29
N GLY A 208 -1.39 25.24 -1.87
CA GLY A 208 -0.30 24.47 -2.46
C GLY A 208 0.36 25.17 -3.64
N GLN A 209 -0.41 25.81 -4.52
CA GLN A 209 0.11 26.55 -5.67
C GLN A 209 0.76 27.88 -5.28
N LEU A 210 0.25 28.54 -4.22
CA LEU A 210 0.92 29.71 -3.61
C LEU A 210 2.28 29.31 -3.03
N CYS A 211 2.38 28.18 -2.33
CA CYS A 211 3.66 27.66 -1.86
C CYS A 211 4.56 27.21 -3.01
N ALA A 212 4.01 26.64 -4.09
CA ALA A 212 4.79 26.28 -5.28
C ALA A 212 5.38 27.51 -5.97
N LEU A 213 4.62 28.61 -6.07
CA LEU A 213 5.12 29.90 -6.55
C LEU A 213 6.33 30.37 -5.73
N LEU A 214 6.20 30.37 -4.40
CA LEU A 214 7.27 30.74 -3.49
C LEU A 214 8.48 29.80 -3.59
N PHE A 215 8.25 28.51 -3.84
CA PHE A 215 9.32 27.55 -4.08
C PHE A 215 10.10 27.88 -5.36
N TRP A 216 9.43 28.15 -6.48
CA TRP A 216 10.10 28.46 -7.75
C TRP A 216 10.89 29.78 -7.72
N TRP A 217 10.43 30.76 -6.94
CA TRP A 217 11.14 32.02 -6.73
C TRP A 217 12.07 32.02 -5.52
N SER A 218 12.21 30.90 -4.83
CA SER A 218 13.18 30.77 -3.73
C SER A 218 14.62 30.73 -4.26
N PRO A 219 15.61 31.12 -3.44
CA PRO A 219 17.01 30.99 -3.81
C PRO A 219 17.42 29.52 -4.02
N ASN A 220 18.32 29.26 -4.96
CA ASN A 220 18.85 27.92 -5.25
C ASN A 220 19.53 27.24 -4.05
N SER A 221 20.00 28.01 -3.06
CA SER A 221 20.53 27.47 -1.79
C SER A 221 19.51 26.68 -0.97
N THR A 222 18.21 26.87 -1.25
CA THR A 222 17.12 26.12 -0.61
C THR A 222 16.91 24.72 -1.19
N ILE A 223 17.54 24.42 -2.33
CA ILE A 223 17.49 23.10 -2.97
C ILE A 223 18.47 22.15 -2.28
N ARG A 224 18.08 20.88 -2.16
CA ARG A 224 18.94 19.86 -1.55
C ARG A 224 20.16 19.55 -2.41
N GLU A 225 21.22 19.09 -1.76
CA GLU A 225 22.39 18.51 -2.44
C GLU A 225 22.11 17.06 -2.87
N TYR A 226 22.84 16.60 -3.88
CA TYR A 226 22.66 15.28 -4.50
C TYR A 226 22.69 14.13 -3.47
N ALA A 227 21.83 13.13 -3.68
CA ALA A 227 21.74 11.86 -2.93
C ALA A 227 21.30 11.89 -1.45
N ARG A 228 21.00 13.04 -0.82
CA ARG A 228 20.51 13.08 0.58
C ARG A 228 19.03 13.50 0.70
N SER A 229 18.22 12.72 1.42
CA SER A 229 16.84 13.11 1.74
C SER A 229 16.84 14.15 2.88
N PRO A 230 16.19 15.32 2.73
CA PRO A 230 16.13 16.33 3.79
C PRO A 230 15.26 15.83 4.96
N GLU A 231 15.52 16.32 6.18
CA GLU A 231 14.71 15.98 7.37
C GLU A 231 13.21 16.24 7.14
N LYS A 232 12.90 17.28 6.36
CA LYS A 232 11.54 17.72 6.05
C LYS A 232 10.84 16.71 5.15
N ALA A 233 11.57 16.04 4.25
CA ALA A 233 11.04 14.94 3.45
C ALA A 233 10.79 13.68 4.29
N LYS A 234 11.64 13.38 5.28
CA LYS A 234 11.38 12.29 6.24
C LYS A 234 10.11 12.56 7.08
N PHE A 235 9.95 13.80 7.56
CA PHE A 235 8.73 14.21 8.24
C PHE A 235 7.50 14.15 7.33
N ALA A 236 7.62 14.59 6.08
CA ALA A 236 6.57 14.49 5.08
C ALA A 236 6.14 13.06 4.79
N PHE A 237 7.06 12.09 4.83
CA PHE A 237 6.72 10.69 4.70
C PHE A 237 5.87 10.18 5.87
N GLY A 238 6.27 10.46 7.12
CA GLY A 238 5.48 10.09 8.30
C GLY A 238 4.10 10.74 8.28
N LEU A 239 4.05 12.06 8.09
CA LEU A 239 2.80 12.81 8.01
C LEU A 239 1.93 12.35 6.83
N GLY A 240 2.54 12.11 5.67
CA GLY A 240 1.87 11.61 4.48
C GLY A 240 1.24 10.23 4.71
N GLY A 241 1.93 9.35 5.44
CA GLY A 241 1.39 8.05 5.85
C GLY A 241 0.17 8.22 6.77
N LEU A 242 0.30 9.02 7.83
CA LEU A 242 -0.80 9.32 8.74
C LEU A 242 -2.03 9.88 7.99
N LEU A 243 -1.83 10.88 7.12
CA LEU A 243 -2.91 11.49 6.34
C LEU A 243 -3.52 10.51 5.34
N THR A 244 -2.73 9.62 4.74
CA THR A 244 -3.21 8.58 3.82
C THR A 244 -4.19 7.64 4.51
N PHE A 245 -3.84 7.12 5.69
CA PHE A 245 -4.73 6.24 6.44
C PHE A 245 -5.90 6.99 7.10
N ALA A 246 -5.71 8.26 7.47
CA ALA A 246 -6.81 9.11 7.90
C ALA A 246 -7.85 9.31 6.79
N ILE A 247 -7.43 9.57 5.55
CA ILE A 247 -8.30 9.63 4.36
C ILE A 247 -8.94 8.27 4.08
N GLY A 248 -8.17 7.19 4.15
CA GLY A 248 -8.66 5.83 3.93
C GLY A 248 -9.73 5.37 4.94
N THR A 249 -9.80 6.01 6.11
CA THR A 249 -10.87 5.80 7.10
C THR A 249 -12.26 5.92 6.48
N ALA A 250 -12.45 6.87 5.54
CA ALA A 250 -13.72 7.02 4.83
C ALA A 250 -14.03 5.77 4.00
N ALA A 251 -13.07 5.26 3.23
CA ALA A 251 -13.24 4.05 2.43
C ALA A 251 -13.47 2.80 3.29
N VAL A 252 -12.85 2.71 4.46
CA VAL A 252 -12.95 1.53 5.34
C VAL A 252 -14.23 1.50 6.16
N PHE A 253 -14.73 2.66 6.61
CA PHE A 253 -15.86 2.70 7.54
C PHE A 253 -17.18 3.14 6.90
N ILE A 254 -17.18 3.88 5.78
CA ILE A 254 -18.40 4.39 5.16
C ILE A 254 -18.85 3.44 4.05
N GLY A 255 -19.86 2.62 4.34
CA GLY A 255 -20.41 1.60 3.44
C GLY A 255 -20.08 0.16 3.87
N PRO A 256 -18.81 -0.22 4.03
CA PRO A 256 -18.42 -1.60 4.35
C PRO A 256 -18.98 -2.20 5.64
N ILE A 257 -19.15 -1.39 6.70
CA ILE A 257 -19.62 -1.88 8.00
C ILE A 257 -21.12 -2.09 7.94
N THR A 258 -21.55 -3.34 8.07
CA THR A 258 -22.97 -3.74 7.99
C THR A 258 -23.27 -4.83 9.03
N THR A 259 -24.56 -5.10 9.24
CA THR A 259 -25.00 -6.21 10.09
C THR A 259 -25.26 -7.45 9.23
N HIS A 260 -24.67 -8.58 9.61
CA HIS A 260 -24.96 -9.88 8.98
C HIS A 260 -26.41 -10.30 9.30
N PRO A 261 -27.10 -11.05 8.44
CA PRO A 261 -28.47 -11.53 8.71
C PRO A 261 -28.65 -12.27 10.05
N THR A 262 -27.57 -12.85 10.60
CA THR A 262 -27.56 -13.53 11.91
C THR A 262 -27.26 -12.59 13.09
N GLY A 263 -27.17 -11.27 12.87
CA GLY A 263 -27.06 -10.24 13.91
C GLY A 263 -25.64 -9.74 14.24
N SER A 264 -24.58 -10.39 13.73
CA SER A 264 -23.19 -9.96 13.99
C SER A 264 -22.75 -8.80 13.08
N THR A 265 -21.95 -7.87 13.60
CA THR A 265 -21.37 -6.77 12.79
C THR A 265 -20.21 -7.27 11.94
N ILE A 266 -20.31 -7.05 10.63
CA ILE A 266 -19.35 -7.50 9.62
C ILE A 266 -18.81 -6.31 8.83
N TRP A 267 -17.63 -6.51 8.24
CA TRP A 267 -17.03 -5.60 7.29
C TRP A 267 -17.04 -6.26 5.91
N ARG A 268 -17.68 -5.62 4.93
CA ARG A 268 -17.78 -6.11 3.56
C ARG A 268 -16.62 -5.56 2.72
N PRO A 269 -15.88 -6.39 1.98
CA PRO A 269 -14.79 -5.92 1.13
C PRO A 269 -15.29 -5.02 0.02
N TRP A 270 -14.41 -4.16 -0.47
CA TRP A 270 -14.71 -3.16 -1.50
C TRP A 270 -15.19 -3.71 -2.84
N ILE A 271 -14.97 -4.99 -3.10
CA ILE A 271 -15.52 -5.72 -4.24
C ILE A 271 -17.04 -5.98 -4.12
N THR A 272 -17.63 -5.81 -2.94
CA THR A 272 -19.02 -6.19 -2.69
C THR A 272 -20.00 -5.26 -3.40
N LEU A 273 -20.88 -5.84 -4.22
CA LEU A 273 -21.96 -5.11 -4.88
C LEU A 273 -23.13 -4.84 -3.92
N ALA A 274 -23.77 -3.70 -4.11
CA ALA A 274 -25.03 -3.36 -3.47
C ALA A 274 -26.16 -4.31 -3.95
N PRO A 275 -27.27 -4.44 -3.22
CA PRO A 275 -28.39 -5.33 -3.60
C PRO A 275 -28.96 -5.08 -5.00
N SER A 276 -28.83 -3.86 -5.53
CA SER A 276 -29.21 -3.51 -6.90
C SER A 276 -28.36 -4.21 -7.97
N GLY A 277 -27.17 -4.69 -7.62
CA GLY A 277 -26.20 -5.30 -8.55
C GLY A 277 -25.52 -4.32 -9.50
N THR A 278 -25.91 -3.04 -9.48
CA THR A 278 -25.44 -1.99 -10.39
C THR A 278 -24.49 -0.99 -9.74
N GLU A 279 -24.21 -1.14 -8.45
CA GLU A 279 -23.33 -0.26 -7.68
C GLU A 279 -22.54 -1.07 -6.65
N TYR A 280 -21.44 -0.52 -6.17
CA TYR A 280 -20.69 -1.08 -5.05
C TYR A 280 -21.28 -0.61 -3.71
N VAL A 281 -21.20 -1.47 -2.68
CA VAL A 281 -21.55 -1.09 -1.31
C VAL A 281 -20.70 0.10 -0.83
N THR A 282 -19.45 0.15 -1.24
CA THR A 282 -18.54 1.28 -0.97
C THR A 282 -18.41 2.11 -2.23
N ASN A 283 -18.64 3.41 -2.15
CA ASN A 283 -18.48 4.28 -3.31
C ASN A 283 -17.01 4.26 -3.78
N PRO A 284 -16.74 3.94 -5.07
CA PRO A 284 -15.38 3.88 -5.62
C PRO A 284 -14.56 5.17 -5.46
N ALA A 285 -15.21 6.34 -5.33
CA ALA A 285 -14.52 7.61 -5.10
C ALA A 285 -13.79 7.66 -3.75
N LEU A 286 -14.32 7.00 -2.72
CA LEU A 286 -13.64 6.91 -1.42
C LEU A 286 -12.34 6.09 -1.54
N ILE A 287 -12.40 4.97 -2.27
CA ILE A 287 -11.25 4.09 -2.53
C ILE A 287 -10.25 4.81 -3.42
N PHE A 288 -10.72 5.53 -4.44
CA PHE A 288 -9.88 6.36 -5.31
C PHE A 288 -9.10 7.39 -4.50
N GLY A 289 -9.75 8.10 -3.58
CA GLY A 289 -9.10 9.07 -2.70
C GLY A 289 -8.01 8.44 -1.83
N PHE A 290 -8.28 7.26 -1.26
CA PHE A 290 -7.29 6.49 -0.50
C PHE A 290 -6.09 6.08 -1.36
N LEU A 291 -6.34 5.50 -2.54
CA LEU A 291 -5.30 5.07 -3.46
C LEU A 291 -4.43 6.23 -3.96
N ALA A 292 -5.03 7.39 -4.27
CA ALA A 292 -4.30 8.58 -4.67
C ALA A 292 -3.37 9.07 -3.55
N ALA A 293 -3.82 9.02 -2.29
CA ALA A 293 -3.01 9.34 -1.13
C ALA A 293 -1.89 8.30 -0.89
N MET A 294 -2.17 7.01 -1.10
CA MET A 294 -1.16 5.96 -1.03
C MET A 294 -0.05 6.15 -2.08
N VAL A 295 -0.40 6.53 -3.32
CA VAL A 295 0.59 6.82 -4.36
C VAL A 295 1.52 7.94 -3.88
N PHE A 296 0.96 9.03 -3.36
CA PHE A 296 1.72 10.14 -2.81
C PHE A 296 2.66 9.68 -1.68
N TRP A 297 2.13 8.96 -0.69
CA TRP A 297 2.88 8.49 0.46
C TRP A 297 4.02 7.53 0.09
N ILE A 298 3.77 6.54 -0.76
CA ILE A 298 4.79 5.59 -1.21
C ILE A 298 5.87 6.30 -2.03
N LEU A 299 5.50 7.26 -2.87
CA LEU A 299 6.46 8.04 -3.63
C LEU A 299 7.32 8.94 -2.73
N LEU A 300 6.76 9.45 -1.62
CA LEU A 300 7.48 10.16 -0.57
C LEU A 300 8.43 9.29 0.27
N SER A 301 8.37 7.96 0.14
CA SER A 301 9.24 7.06 0.91
C SER A 301 10.70 7.54 0.81
N PRO A 302 11.34 7.97 1.91
CA PRO A 302 12.66 8.52 1.84
C PRO A 302 13.59 7.46 1.27
N ARG A 303 14.69 7.89 0.65
CA ARG A 303 15.81 6.98 0.37
C ARG A 303 16.41 6.61 1.73
N LEU A 304 15.78 5.63 2.38
CA LEU A 304 16.13 5.15 3.71
C LEU A 304 17.51 4.50 3.60
N GLY A 305 18.55 5.28 3.87
CA GLY A 305 19.86 4.75 4.21
C GLY A 305 19.80 4.25 5.64
N ALA A 306 19.72 2.94 5.84
CA ALA A 306 19.95 2.34 7.15
C ALA A 306 21.46 2.36 7.43
N LYS A 307 21.87 2.73 8.65
CA LYS A 307 23.29 2.70 9.08
C LYS A 307 23.85 1.26 9.20
N GLU A 308 22.98 0.25 9.31
CA GLU A 308 23.35 -1.13 9.66
C GLU A 308 23.38 -2.11 8.48
N LEU A 309 22.94 -1.68 7.28
CA LEU A 309 23.00 -2.50 6.09
C LEU A 309 24.31 -2.21 5.33
N LYS A 310 25.00 -3.26 4.87
CA LYS A 310 26.20 -3.10 4.01
C LYS A 310 25.88 -2.10 2.90
N THR A 311 26.72 -1.08 2.76
CA THR A 311 26.63 0.02 1.77
C THR A 311 26.39 -0.46 0.33
N ALA A 312 26.84 -1.68 -0.01
CA ALA A 312 26.61 -2.30 -1.31
C ALA A 312 25.13 -2.63 -1.60
N ALA A 313 24.38 -3.15 -0.61
CA ALA A 313 22.96 -3.48 -0.77
C ALA A 313 22.07 -2.22 -0.77
N ILE A 314 22.48 -1.20 -0.02
CA ILE A 314 21.83 0.12 -0.01
C ILE A 314 21.99 0.81 -1.38
N GLY A 315 23.15 0.67 -2.02
CA GLY A 315 23.40 1.20 -3.36
C GLY A 315 22.47 0.58 -4.41
N GLU A 316 22.29 -0.75 -4.39
CA GLU A 316 21.43 -1.45 -5.35
C GLU A 316 19.94 -1.16 -5.14
N ASP A 317 19.44 -1.13 -3.90
CA ASP A 317 18.00 -0.93 -3.63
C ASP A 317 17.56 0.53 -3.84
N ILE A 318 18.46 1.50 -3.57
CA ILE A 318 18.23 2.93 -3.90
C ILE A 318 18.22 3.17 -5.41
N ILE A 319 19.02 2.41 -6.18
CA ILE A 319 19.13 2.55 -7.64
C ILE A 319 18.07 1.71 -8.38
N LYS A 320 17.64 0.54 -7.84
CA LYS A 320 16.73 -0.40 -8.53
C LYS A 320 15.28 -0.37 -8.04
N GLY A 321 14.97 0.05 -6.80
CA GLY A 321 13.61 0.42 -6.34
C GLY A 321 12.44 -0.53 -6.65
N GLY A 322 12.69 -1.81 -6.93
CA GLY A 322 11.73 -2.70 -7.58
C GLY A 322 10.42 -2.87 -6.79
N SER A 323 10.52 -3.09 -5.48
CA SER A 323 9.34 -3.27 -4.61
C SER A 323 8.51 -1.99 -4.47
N LYS A 324 9.17 -0.82 -4.45
CA LYS A 324 8.48 0.48 -4.43
C LYS A 324 7.69 0.69 -5.73
N TRP A 325 8.34 0.47 -6.88
CA TRP A 325 7.69 0.64 -8.18
C TRP A 325 6.62 -0.43 -8.44
N PHE A 326 6.79 -1.64 -7.91
CA PHE A 326 5.75 -2.66 -7.93
C PHE A 326 4.53 -2.25 -7.08
N ALA A 327 4.74 -1.67 -5.89
CA ALA A 327 3.63 -1.13 -5.10
C ALA A 327 2.93 0.04 -5.83
N VAL A 328 3.69 0.94 -6.47
CA VAL A 328 3.12 2.02 -7.31
C VAL A 328 2.35 1.45 -8.50
N PHE A 329 2.84 0.37 -9.12
CA PHE A 329 2.15 -0.32 -10.22
C PHE A 329 0.82 -0.94 -9.76
N LEU A 330 0.78 -1.58 -8.59
CA LEU A 330 -0.46 -2.08 -8.02
C LEU A 330 -1.45 -0.94 -7.77
N LEU A 331 -1.00 0.17 -7.17
CA LEU A 331 -1.84 1.34 -6.94
C LEU A 331 -2.33 1.99 -8.25
N LEU A 332 -1.53 1.95 -9.31
CA LEU A 332 -1.94 2.40 -10.64
C LEU A 332 -3.10 1.55 -11.16
N ILE A 333 -3.00 0.22 -11.09
CA ILE A 333 -4.11 -0.67 -11.44
C ILE A 333 -5.33 -0.40 -10.54
N GLY A 334 -5.12 -0.17 -9.25
CA GLY A 334 -6.19 0.19 -8.32
C GLY A 334 -6.90 1.49 -8.67
N LEU A 335 -6.16 2.54 -9.03
CA LEU A 335 -6.73 3.82 -9.43
C LEU A 335 -7.54 3.69 -10.72
N LEU A 336 -7.04 2.89 -11.68
CA LEU A 336 -7.79 2.55 -12.88
C LEU A 336 -9.06 1.77 -12.53
N ALA A 337 -8.97 0.76 -11.67
CA ALA A 337 -10.14 0.01 -11.23
C ALA A 337 -11.16 0.93 -10.54
N ALA A 338 -10.73 1.75 -9.59
CA ALA A 338 -11.60 2.70 -8.89
C ALA A 338 -12.23 3.72 -9.83
N SER A 339 -11.53 4.12 -10.90
CA SER A 339 -12.07 5.04 -11.91
C SER A 339 -13.08 4.41 -12.86
N GLN A 340 -12.86 3.16 -13.25
CA GLN A 340 -13.78 2.42 -14.10
C GLN A 340 -14.98 1.89 -13.30
N SER A 341 -14.79 1.56 -12.03
CA SER A 341 -15.84 1.05 -11.13
C SER A 341 -16.93 2.07 -10.79
N GLY A 342 -16.68 3.37 -10.97
CA GLY A 342 -17.68 4.43 -10.77
C GLY A 342 -18.53 4.72 -12.00
N THR A 343 -18.55 3.83 -13.00
CA THR A 343 -19.38 3.96 -14.20
C THR A 343 -20.46 2.89 -14.24
N PHE A 344 -21.70 3.32 -14.46
CA PHE A 344 -22.91 2.51 -14.68
C PHE A 344 -22.88 1.75 -16.01
N SER A 345 -21.84 0.94 -16.25
CA SER A 345 -21.75 0.02 -17.39
C SER A 345 -21.92 -1.42 -16.93
N THR A 346 -22.37 -2.30 -17.83
CA THR A 346 -22.66 -3.73 -17.57
C THR A 346 -21.45 -4.58 -17.13
N ALA A 347 -20.26 -3.98 -16.97
CA ALA A 347 -19.00 -4.62 -16.59
C ALA A 347 -18.50 -4.26 -15.18
N ILE A 348 -19.32 -3.64 -14.31
CA ILE A 348 -18.91 -3.20 -12.95
C ILE A 348 -18.20 -4.32 -12.18
N GLY A 349 -18.66 -5.58 -12.30
CA GLY A 349 -18.09 -6.74 -11.62
C GLY A 349 -16.63 -7.09 -11.98
N SER A 350 -16.10 -6.70 -13.14
CA SER A 350 -14.74 -7.13 -13.55
C SER A 350 -13.61 -6.38 -12.86
N TRP A 351 -13.88 -5.17 -12.34
CA TRP A 351 -12.86 -4.30 -11.73
C TRP A 351 -12.77 -4.45 -10.21
N GLY A 352 -13.79 -5.02 -9.57
CA GLY A 352 -13.92 -5.05 -8.11
C GLY A 352 -12.80 -5.79 -7.39
N PHE A 353 -12.20 -6.80 -8.04
CA PHE A 353 -11.02 -7.51 -7.53
C PHE A 353 -9.84 -6.57 -7.27
N PHE A 354 -9.58 -5.65 -8.19
CA PHE A 354 -8.49 -4.69 -8.08
C PHE A 354 -8.77 -3.58 -7.07
N LEU A 355 -10.05 -3.28 -6.76
CA LEU A 355 -10.39 -2.36 -5.68
C LEU A 355 -9.87 -2.83 -4.33
N VAL A 356 -9.79 -4.15 -4.11
CA VAL A 356 -9.33 -4.77 -2.87
C VAL A 356 -7.82 -5.06 -2.91
N ILE A 357 -7.34 -5.66 -3.99
CA ILE A 357 -5.95 -6.17 -4.08
C ILE A 357 -4.92 -5.09 -4.27
N ALA A 358 -5.21 -4.05 -5.05
CA ALA A 358 -4.26 -2.97 -5.25
C ALA A 358 -3.85 -2.27 -3.94
N PRO A 359 -4.80 -1.77 -3.12
CA PRO A 359 -4.44 -1.14 -1.85
C PRO A 359 -3.87 -2.14 -0.84
N ALA A 360 -4.45 -3.33 -0.71
CA ALA A 360 -3.96 -4.33 0.24
C ALA A 360 -2.55 -4.84 -0.13
N GLY A 361 -2.28 -5.11 -1.41
CA GLY A 361 -0.98 -5.53 -1.88
C GLY A 361 0.09 -4.46 -1.69
N ALA A 362 -0.24 -3.19 -1.95
CA ALA A 362 0.66 -2.09 -1.64
C ALA A 362 0.96 -1.99 -0.13
N MET A 363 -0.06 -2.16 0.73
CA MET A 363 0.14 -2.20 2.19
C MET A 363 1.02 -3.38 2.63
N ILE A 364 0.83 -4.58 2.08
CA ILE A 364 1.67 -5.75 2.40
C ILE A 364 3.12 -5.51 1.97
N LEU A 365 3.34 -5.04 0.75
CA LEU A 365 4.69 -4.76 0.22
C LEU A 365 5.42 -3.71 1.06
N ILE A 366 4.74 -2.61 1.37
CA ILE A 366 5.33 -1.55 2.19
C ILE A 366 5.53 -2.02 3.63
N GLY A 367 4.57 -2.75 4.20
CA GLY A 367 4.69 -3.37 5.53
C GLY A 367 5.88 -4.31 5.62
N ALA A 368 6.10 -5.14 4.61
CA ALA A 368 7.26 -6.02 4.49
C ALA A 368 8.58 -5.24 4.43
N LEU A 369 8.62 -4.13 3.69
CA LEU A 369 9.80 -3.27 3.59
C LEU A 369 10.12 -2.57 4.92
N TYR A 370 9.10 -2.15 5.66
CA TYR A 370 9.27 -1.61 7.02
C TYR A 370 9.81 -2.68 7.96
N THR A 371 9.20 -3.87 7.95
CA THR A 371 9.70 -5.01 8.71
C THR A 371 11.15 -5.33 8.34
N ALA A 372 11.55 -5.25 7.07
CA ALA A 372 12.93 -5.48 6.65
C ALA A 372 13.92 -4.40 7.12
N LYS A 373 13.44 -3.17 7.30
CA LYS A 373 14.23 -2.03 7.78
C LYS A 373 14.19 -1.84 9.29
N THR A 374 13.80 -2.89 10.03
CA THR A 374 13.77 -2.97 11.49
C THR A 374 12.63 -2.18 12.16
N ASP A 375 11.72 -1.61 11.36
CA ASP A 375 10.52 -0.90 11.82
C ASP A 375 9.29 -1.83 11.81
N ILE A 376 9.25 -2.69 12.81
CA ILE A 376 8.16 -3.65 12.97
C ILE A 376 6.89 -3.02 13.52
N VAL A 377 7.04 -1.95 14.30
CA VAL A 377 5.92 -1.21 14.88
C VAL A 377 5.01 -0.68 13.78
N THR A 378 5.59 -0.19 12.67
CA THR A 378 4.81 0.25 11.51
C THR A 378 4.51 -0.90 10.53
N GLY A 379 5.45 -1.83 10.35
CA GLY A 379 5.35 -2.88 9.32
C GLY A 379 4.23 -3.91 9.55
N PHE A 380 4.11 -4.48 10.75
CA PHE A 380 3.12 -5.53 11.01
C PHE A 380 1.66 -5.05 10.98
N PRO A 381 1.30 -3.88 11.54
CA PRO A 381 -0.06 -3.34 11.39
C PRO A 381 -0.51 -3.21 9.94
N LEU A 382 0.40 -2.83 9.03
CA LEU A 382 0.10 -2.75 7.60
C LEU A 382 -0.23 -4.13 7.01
N ILE A 383 0.57 -5.15 7.31
CA ILE A 383 0.35 -6.52 6.82
C ILE A 383 -0.96 -7.09 7.40
N ILE A 384 -1.16 -6.96 8.71
CA ILE A 384 -2.37 -7.46 9.41
C ILE A 384 -3.62 -6.84 8.80
N THR A 385 -3.67 -5.52 8.71
CA THR A 385 -4.85 -4.83 8.22
C THR A 385 -5.11 -5.14 6.75
N ALA A 386 -4.07 -5.22 5.93
CA ALA A 386 -4.19 -5.58 4.52
C ALA A 386 -4.81 -6.97 4.33
N VAL A 387 -4.40 -7.96 5.12
CA VAL A 387 -5.01 -9.29 5.10
C VAL A 387 -6.48 -9.23 5.53
N LEU A 388 -6.80 -8.49 6.58
CA LEU A 388 -8.16 -8.37 7.12
C LEU A 388 -9.14 -7.70 6.15
N ILE A 389 -8.68 -6.75 5.33
CA ILE A 389 -9.51 -6.07 4.31
C ILE A 389 -9.63 -6.88 3.00
N MET A 390 -8.82 -7.93 2.82
CA MET A 390 -8.91 -8.84 1.66
C MET A 390 -9.89 -9.99 1.87
N ILE A 391 -10.37 -10.20 3.10
CA ILE A 391 -11.29 -11.30 3.42
C ILE A 391 -12.65 -11.04 2.74
N ASN A 392 -13.01 -11.94 1.82
CA ASN A 392 -14.28 -11.99 1.11
C ASN A 392 -15.05 -13.24 1.61
N PRO A 393 -16.40 -13.27 1.65
CA PRO A 393 -17.37 -12.19 1.39
C PRO A 393 -17.49 -11.17 2.51
N HIS A 394 -16.93 -11.42 3.68
CA HIS A 394 -16.85 -10.44 4.75
C HIS A 394 -15.79 -10.83 5.78
N SER A 395 -15.31 -9.80 6.49
CA SER A 395 -14.46 -9.93 7.67
C SER A 395 -15.26 -9.55 8.91
N LEU A 396 -14.76 -9.92 10.08
CA LEU A 396 -15.31 -9.45 11.35
C LEU A 396 -14.92 -7.98 11.57
N ALA A 397 -15.91 -7.10 11.68
CA ALA A 397 -15.69 -5.65 11.71
C ALA A 397 -14.73 -5.21 12.82
N ILE A 398 -14.83 -5.83 14.00
CA ILE A 398 -13.97 -5.50 15.15
C ILE A 398 -12.47 -5.65 14.84
N PHE A 399 -12.07 -6.68 14.09
CA PHE A 399 -10.67 -6.90 13.75
C PHE A 399 -10.19 -5.92 12.68
N VAL A 400 -11.02 -5.62 11.67
CA VAL A 400 -10.70 -4.60 10.66
C VAL A 400 -10.52 -3.23 11.33
N ILE A 401 -11.45 -2.86 12.22
CA ILE A 401 -11.37 -1.60 12.98
C ILE A 401 -10.10 -1.57 13.84
N ALA A 402 -9.82 -2.64 14.60
CA ALA A 402 -8.63 -2.72 15.44
C ALA A 402 -7.33 -2.62 14.63
N GLY A 403 -7.24 -3.32 13.50
CA GLY A 403 -6.10 -3.25 12.58
C GLY A 403 -5.91 -1.84 12.02
N TRP A 404 -7.00 -1.21 11.54
CA TRP A 404 -6.96 0.15 11.01
C TRP A 404 -6.52 1.17 12.06
N MET A 405 -7.03 1.06 13.29
CA MET A 405 -6.63 1.91 14.41
C MET A 405 -5.15 1.71 14.79
N LEU A 406 -4.66 0.47 14.75
CA LEU A 406 -3.23 0.18 14.94
C LEU A 406 -2.37 0.89 13.89
N ILE A 407 -2.78 0.91 12.62
CA ILE A 407 -2.07 1.68 11.59
C ILE A 407 -2.06 3.17 11.94
N LEU A 408 -3.21 3.77 12.28
CA LEU A 408 -3.26 5.20 12.60
C LEU A 408 -2.34 5.55 13.77
N ILE A 409 -2.40 4.77 14.85
CA ILE A 409 -1.57 4.97 16.04
C ILE A 409 -0.07 4.85 15.69
N THR A 410 0.29 3.83 14.92
CA THR A 410 1.70 3.58 14.56
C THR A 410 2.24 4.62 13.59
N GLN A 411 1.41 5.13 12.67
CA GLN A 411 1.75 6.27 11.79
C GLN A 411 1.89 7.59 12.56
N VAL A 412 1.09 7.82 13.63
CA VAL A 412 1.30 8.95 14.54
C VAL A 412 2.66 8.85 15.21
N PHE A 413 3.01 7.69 15.75
CA PHE A 413 4.32 7.46 16.36
C PHE A 413 5.46 7.67 15.35
N LEU A 414 5.33 7.12 14.15
CA LEU A 414 6.31 7.30 13.07
C LEU A 414 6.47 8.78 12.70
N THR A 415 5.39 9.55 12.66
CA THR A 415 5.42 10.99 12.37
C THR A 415 6.17 11.77 13.44
N ILE A 416 5.85 11.50 14.72
CA ILE A 416 6.52 12.10 15.88
C ILE A 416 8.01 11.74 15.85
N GLU A 417 8.33 10.49 15.55
CA GLU A 417 9.69 10.00 15.46
C GLU A 417 10.49 10.65 14.32
N CYS A 418 9.92 10.73 13.12
CA CYS A 418 10.57 11.37 11.97
C CYS A 418 10.96 12.82 12.28
N LYS A 419 10.28 13.45 13.24
CA LYS A 419 10.60 14.79 13.76
C LYS A 419 11.66 14.79 14.87
N ILE A 420 11.68 13.80 15.77
CA ILE A 420 12.48 13.85 17.01
C ILE A 420 13.77 13.01 16.96
N ARG A 421 13.78 11.81 16.36
CA ARG A 421 14.87 10.82 16.61
C ARG A 421 15.41 10.10 15.38
N GLY A 422 14.66 10.09 14.29
CA GLY A 422 15.17 9.72 12.98
C GLY A 422 15.19 8.24 12.64
N LEU A 423 14.71 7.31 13.51
CA LEU A 423 14.17 5.95 13.25
C LEU A 423 14.07 5.15 14.57
N THR A 424 12.99 4.37 14.76
CA THR A 424 12.87 3.38 15.85
C THR A 424 13.21 2.04 15.24
N GLY A 425 14.16 1.37 15.87
CA GLY A 425 14.56 0.03 15.47
C GLY A 425 14.16 -0.95 16.55
N PHE A 426 13.43 -1.99 16.18
CA PHE A 426 13.42 -3.21 16.98
C PHE A 426 14.53 -4.12 16.45
N SER A 427 15.25 -4.82 17.34
CA SER A 427 16.27 -5.78 16.89
C SER A 427 15.65 -6.82 15.95
N GLN A 428 16.14 -6.85 14.70
CA GLN A 428 15.68 -7.82 13.70
C GLN A 428 15.81 -9.26 14.18
N GLY A 429 16.88 -9.53 14.93
CA GLY A 429 17.11 -10.84 15.54
C GLY A 429 15.98 -11.21 16.51
N ALA A 430 15.63 -10.31 17.43
CA ALA A 430 14.57 -10.55 18.41
C ALA A 430 13.20 -10.76 17.73
N VAL A 431 12.83 -9.94 16.74
CA VAL A 431 11.54 -10.14 16.03
C VAL A 431 11.50 -11.45 15.29
N THR A 432 12.58 -11.80 14.60
CA THR A 432 12.60 -13.01 13.79
C THR A 432 12.48 -14.25 14.65
N VAL A 433 13.14 -14.25 15.82
CA VAL A 433 12.97 -15.31 16.83
C VAL A 433 11.53 -15.35 17.35
N LEU A 434 10.99 -14.22 17.82
CA LEU A 434 9.64 -14.18 18.40
C LEU A 434 8.56 -14.58 17.39
N MET A 435 8.59 -14.04 16.17
CA MET A 435 7.62 -14.38 15.14
C MET A 435 7.78 -15.80 14.63
N SER A 436 9.00 -16.33 14.54
CA SER A 436 9.20 -17.74 14.19
C SER A 436 8.59 -18.64 15.25
N ILE A 437 8.81 -18.37 16.54
CA ILE A 437 8.24 -19.16 17.64
C ILE A 437 6.71 -19.03 17.67
N LEU A 438 6.17 -17.80 17.67
CA LEU A 438 4.72 -17.56 17.74
C LEU A 438 3.98 -18.19 16.56
N THR A 439 4.47 -18.00 15.34
CA THR A 439 3.85 -18.62 14.15
C THR A 439 3.97 -20.14 14.19
N SER A 440 5.10 -20.68 14.65
CA SER A 440 5.26 -22.14 14.81
C SER A 440 4.23 -22.69 15.80
N ILE A 441 4.00 -22.02 16.94
CA ILE A 441 2.98 -22.41 17.93
C ILE A 441 1.58 -22.34 17.30
N VAL A 442 1.24 -21.25 16.62
CA VAL A 442 -0.07 -21.10 15.95
C VAL A 442 -0.31 -22.22 14.96
N LEU A 443 0.69 -22.56 14.13
CA LEU A 443 0.59 -23.66 13.17
C LEU A 443 0.44 -25.01 13.86
N ILE A 444 1.19 -25.30 14.93
CA ILE A 444 1.05 -26.52 15.72
C ILE A 444 -0.36 -26.65 16.29
N VAL A 445 -0.89 -25.59 16.90
CA VAL A 445 -2.24 -25.55 17.49
C VAL A 445 -3.31 -25.79 16.43
N VAL A 446 -3.15 -25.17 15.25
CA VAL A 446 -4.06 -25.32 14.10
C VAL A 446 -3.99 -26.74 13.52
N MET A 447 -2.79 -27.28 13.34
CA MET A 447 -2.56 -28.60 12.73
C MET A 447 -3.01 -29.75 13.64
N PHE A 448 -2.82 -29.64 14.95
CA PHE A 448 -3.39 -30.60 15.91
C PHE A 448 -4.88 -30.41 16.16
N GLY A 449 -5.48 -29.34 15.61
CA GLY A 449 -6.92 -29.10 15.71
C GLY A 449 -7.38 -28.86 17.14
N TRP A 450 -6.55 -28.27 18.01
CA TRP A 450 -6.89 -28.01 19.41
C TRP A 450 -8.09 -27.05 19.55
N LEU A 451 -8.49 -26.41 18.45
CA LEU A 451 -9.59 -25.47 18.32
C LEU A 451 -10.97 -26.16 18.07
N GLY A 452 -11.08 -27.48 17.88
CA GLY A 452 -12.38 -28.15 17.68
C GLY A 452 -12.39 -29.68 17.64
N SER A 453 -13.57 -30.30 17.71
CA SER A 453 -13.78 -31.76 17.68
C SER A 453 -14.38 -32.25 16.35
N GLY A 454 -13.75 -33.27 15.72
CA GLY A 454 -14.22 -33.94 14.50
C GLY A 454 -13.24 -35.03 14.03
N PRO A 455 -13.59 -35.95 13.12
CA PRO A 455 -12.68 -37.02 12.67
C PRO A 455 -11.46 -36.48 11.88
N GLN A 456 -10.32 -37.19 11.96
CA GLN A 456 -9.00 -36.73 11.49
C GLN A 456 -8.79 -36.76 9.96
N ALA A 457 -9.68 -37.41 9.20
CA ALA A 457 -9.41 -37.80 7.82
C ALA A 457 -9.66 -36.72 6.74
N LEU A 458 -10.28 -35.59 7.08
CA LEU A 458 -10.54 -34.51 6.13
C LEU A 458 -9.89 -33.22 6.64
N TRP A 459 -8.64 -33.01 6.23
CA TRP A 459 -7.96 -31.72 6.20
C TRP A 459 -8.92 -30.61 5.79
N PRO A 460 -8.75 -29.37 6.24
CA PRO A 460 -9.44 -28.75 7.36
C PRO A 460 -10.97 -28.56 7.17
N THR A 461 -11.52 -29.03 6.05
CA THR A 461 -12.91 -28.92 5.59
C THR A 461 -13.95 -29.32 6.63
N ASN A 462 -13.68 -30.32 7.47
CA ASN A 462 -14.65 -30.72 8.51
C ASN A 462 -14.39 -30.07 9.87
N ARG A 463 -13.15 -29.65 10.16
CA ARG A 463 -12.78 -29.13 11.48
C ARG A 463 -12.79 -27.61 11.55
N TRP A 464 -12.34 -26.86 10.54
CA TRP A 464 -12.30 -25.38 10.60
C TRP A 464 -13.69 -24.73 10.66
N PHE A 465 -14.73 -25.39 10.15
CA PHE A 465 -16.08 -24.82 10.00
C PHE A 465 -17.05 -25.16 11.12
N ASN A 466 -16.68 -26.12 11.98
CA ASN A 466 -17.48 -26.47 13.16
C ASN A 466 -17.03 -25.73 14.44
N ILE A 467 -16.10 -24.78 14.30
CA ILE A 467 -15.48 -24.08 15.42
C ILE A 467 -16.14 -22.73 15.61
N ALA A 468 -16.59 -22.49 16.84
CA ALA A 468 -16.85 -21.14 17.33
C ALA A 468 -15.66 -20.70 18.19
N LEU A 469 -14.70 -19.99 17.59
CA LEU A 469 -13.55 -19.41 18.33
C LEU A 469 -13.98 -18.18 19.13
N ILE A 470 -14.93 -17.42 18.58
CA ILE A 470 -15.38 -16.18 19.17
C ILE A 470 -16.78 -16.43 19.76
N PRO A 471 -16.92 -16.38 21.10
CA PRO A 471 -18.20 -16.54 21.75
C PRO A 471 -19.20 -15.49 21.25
N GLY A 472 -20.44 -15.91 20.96
CA GLY A 472 -21.52 -15.01 20.52
C GLY A 472 -21.53 -14.64 19.04
N VAL A 473 -20.59 -15.15 18.23
CA VAL A 473 -20.59 -14.98 16.76
C VAL A 473 -20.97 -16.30 16.10
N ASP A 474 -21.85 -16.24 15.10
CA ASP A 474 -22.26 -17.44 14.36
C ASP A 474 -21.07 -18.08 13.62
N ARG A 475 -21.05 -19.42 13.53
CA ARG A 475 -19.95 -20.17 12.88
C ARG A 475 -19.79 -19.79 11.41
N ALA A 476 -20.89 -19.50 10.72
CA ALA A 476 -20.87 -19.09 9.31
C ALA A 476 -20.22 -17.70 9.11
N VAL A 477 -20.22 -16.84 10.13
CA VAL A 477 -19.65 -15.49 10.06
C VAL A 477 -18.15 -15.47 10.36
N GLN A 478 -17.70 -16.35 11.26
CA GLN A 478 -16.28 -16.41 11.65
C GLN A 478 -15.44 -17.38 10.80
N SER A 479 -16.06 -18.23 9.96
CA SER A 479 -15.37 -19.25 9.16
C SER A 479 -14.28 -18.66 8.24
N ALA A 480 -14.61 -17.65 7.44
CA ALA A 480 -13.67 -16.99 6.52
C ALA A 480 -12.48 -16.38 7.26
N PHE A 481 -12.73 -15.80 8.44
CA PHE A 481 -11.69 -15.26 9.31
C PHE A 481 -10.77 -16.35 9.87
N ILE A 482 -11.34 -17.48 10.34
CA ILE A 482 -10.59 -18.60 10.90
C ILE A 482 -9.65 -19.23 9.86
N ILE A 483 -10.12 -19.39 8.62
CA ILE A 483 -9.32 -19.94 7.50
C ILE A 483 -8.07 -19.09 7.26
N ILE A 484 -8.15 -17.77 7.44
CA ILE A 484 -7.12 -16.81 7.06
C ILE A 484 -6.13 -16.53 8.20
N MET A 485 -6.44 -16.85 9.47
CA MET A 485 -5.49 -16.65 10.58
C MET A 485 -4.15 -17.38 10.41
N PRO A 486 -4.10 -18.66 9.98
CA PRO A 486 -2.82 -19.35 9.74
C PRO A 486 -2.02 -18.72 8.59
N PHE A 487 -2.69 -18.19 7.58
CA PHE A 487 -2.06 -17.43 6.50
C PHE A 487 -1.42 -16.16 7.02
N LEU A 488 -2.15 -15.39 7.83
CA LEU A 488 -1.65 -14.18 8.45
C LEU A 488 -0.40 -14.47 9.30
N ALA A 489 -0.42 -15.53 10.09
CA ALA A 489 0.72 -15.94 10.90
C ALA A 489 1.95 -16.29 10.05
N LEU A 490 1.77 -17.03 8.94
CA LEU A 490 2.83 -17.32 7.99
C LEU A 490 3.35 -16.07 7.29
N LEU A 491 2.48 -15.14 6.90
CA LEU A 491 2.85 -13.88 6.27
C LEU A 491 3.72 -13.02 7.19
N LEU A 492 3.35 -12.90 8.47
CA LEU A 492 4.12 -12.16 9.47
C LEU A 492 5.49 -12.79 9.72
N ARG A 493 5.55 -14.12 9.82
CA ARG A 493 6.83 -14.85 9.94
C ARG A 493 7.70 -14.65 8.72
N ASN A 494 7.16 -14.80 7.51
CA ASN A 494 7.90 -14.64 6.26
C ASN A 494 8.44 -13.21 6.11
N ALA A 495 7.65 -12.20 6.47
CA ALA A 495 8.11 -10.81 6.50
C ALA A 495 9.27 -10.60 7.49
N ALA A 496 9.21 -11.20 8.68
CA ALA A 496 10.28 -11.15 9.66
C ALA A 496 11.56 -11.85 9.17
N LEU A 497 11.44 -13.08 8.68
CA LEU A 497 12.56 -13.87 8.15
C LEU A 497 13.22 -13.18 6.95
N ALA A 498 12.42 -12.65 6.03
CA ALA A 498 12.92 -11.89 4.88
C ALA A 498 13.66 -10.62 5.33
N GLY A 499 13.14 -9.95 6.36
CA GLY A 499 13.78 -8.78 6.95
C GLY A 499 15.15 -9.09 7.56
N PHE A 500 15.24 -10.17 8.34
CA PHE A 500 16.50 -10.65 8.89
C PHE A 500 17.49 -11.09 7.81
N ALA A 501 17.02 -11.81 6.79
CA ALA A 501 17.81 -12.23 5.65
C ALA A 501 18.36 -11.04 4.86
N HIS A 502 17.54 -10.01 4.64
CA HIS A 502 17.95 -8.77 3.98
C HIS A 502 18.99 -8.01 4.81
N GLY A 503 18.79 -7.92 6.13
CA GLY A 503 19.76 -7.41 7.12
C GLY A 503 21.17 -7.98 6.95
N ARG A 504 21.25 -9.26 6.57
CA ARG A 504 22.51 -10.00 6.41
C ARG A 504 22.96 -10.17 4.95
N GLY A 505 22.25 -9.57 3.98
CA GLY A 505 22.61 -9.60 2.56
C GLY A 505 22.32 -10.94 1.86
N TYR A 506 21.37 -11.74 2.34
CA TYR A 506 20.97 -12.98 1.68
C TYR A 506 19.93 -12.71 0.58
N SER A 507 20.33 -12.88 -0.68
CA SER A 507 19.50 -12.61 -1.86
C SER A 507 18.23 -13.46 -1.92
N THR A 508 18.24 -14.69 -1.39
CA THR A 508 17.09 -15.60 -1.37
C THR A 508 15.91 -15.08 -0.56
N GLY A 509 16.12 -14.24 0.46
CA GLY A 509 15.06 -13.71 1.30
C GLY A 509 14.10 -12.77 0.54
N GLY A 510 14.61 -11.97 -0.38
CA GLY A 510 13.79 -11.04 -1.18
C GLY A 510 12.87 -11.75 -2.17
N ILE A 511 13.37 -12.81 -2.82
CA ILE A 511 12.60 -13.62 -3.79
C ILE A 511 11.44 -14.33 -3.07
N LEU A 512 11.73 -15.00 -1.95
CA LEU A 512 10.74 -15.75 -1.19
C LEU A 512 9.68 -14.82 -0.56
N MET A 513 10.06 -13.60 -0.19
CA MET A 513 9.10 -12.58 0.22
C MET A 513 8.18 -12.15 -0.92
N GLY A 514 8.74 -11.89 -2.11
CA GLY A 514 7.94 -11.54 -3.30
C GLY A 514 6.89 -12.61 -3.62
N ILE A 515 7.28 -13.89 -3.61
CA ILE A 515 6.34 -15.00 -3.85
C ILE A 515 5.30 -15.09 -2.72
N THR A 516 5.71 -14.93 -1.45
CA THR A 516 4.79 -14.87 -0.31
C THR A 516 3.71 -13.81 -0.48
N VAL A 517 4.08 -12.61 -0.95
CA VAL A 517 3.13 -11.53 -1.23
C VAL A 517 2.18 -11.92 -2.36
N ILE A 518 2.67 -12.52 -3.45
CA ILE A 518 1.81 -12.96 -4.57
C ILE A 518 0.72 -13.93 -4.08
N PHE A 519 1.09 -14.91 -3.25
CA PHE A 519 0.12 -15.85 -2.66
C PHE A 519 -0.86 -15.17 -1.70
N ALA A 520 -0.45 -14.13 -0.96
CA ALA A 520 -1.35 -13.34 -0.13
C ALA A 520 -2.43 -12.63 -0.95
N LEU A 521 -2.10 -12.17 -2.17
CA LEU A 521 -3.05 -11.53 -3.08
C LEU A 521 -4.09 -12.50 -3.64
N MET A 522 -3.94 -13.81 -3.44
CA MET A 522 -4.94 -14.81 -3.83
C MET A 522 -6.06 -14.97 -2.78
N ILE A 523 -5.97 -14.32 -1.61
CA ILE A 523 -6.98 -14.43 -0.54
C ILE A 523 -8.41 -14.11 -1.04
N PRO A 524 -8.66 -13.03 -1.80
CA PRO A 524 -9.99 -12.75 -2.32
C PRO A 524 -10.54 -13.83 -3.26
N ALA A 525 -9.66 -14.60 -3.93
CA ALA A 525 -10.06 -15.69 -4.83
C ALA A 525 -10.49 -16.96 -4.07
N ILE A 526 -9.96 -17.19 -2.85
CA ILE A 526 -10.34 -18.34 -2.00
C ILE A 526 -11.83 -18.34 -1.73
N ALA A 527 -12.42 -17.16 -1.52
CA ALA A 527 -13.81 -16.99 -1.13
C ALA A 527 -14.76 -16.71 -2.31
N GLY A 528 -14.25 -16.64 -3.54
CA GLY A 528 -15.09 -16.60 -4.75
C GLY A 528 -15.76 -17.95 -5.06
N ASN A 529 -15.67 -18.91 -4.15
CA ASN A 529 -16.03 -20.30 -4.35
C ASN A 529 -17.43 -20.56 -3.82
N PHE A 530 -18.27 -21.20 -4.64
CA PHE A 530 -19.69 -21.40 -4.33
C PHE A 530 -19.99 -22.28 -3.10
N THR A 531 -19.00 -23.04 -2.62
CA THR A 531 -19.17 -23.93 -1.46
C THR A 531 -18.06 -23.73 -0.44
N VAL A 532 -18.45 -23.76 0.83
CA VAL A 532 -17.57 -23.72 2.01
C VAL A 532 -16.45 -24.77 1.93
N THR A 533 -16.76 -25.95 1.39
CA THR A 533 -15.79 -27.04 1.17
C THR A 533 -14.72 -26.66 0.14
N HIS A 534 -15.11 -25.98 -0.95
CA HIS A 534 -14.17 -25.54 -1.99
C HIS A 534 -13.29 -24.37 -1.52
N GLU A 535 -13.85 -23.44 -0.74
CA GLU A 535 -13.08 -22.40 -0.04
C GLU A 535 -12.01 -23.00 0.87
N ALA A 536 -12.38 -24.01 1.66
CA ALA A 536 -11.46 -24.69 2.57
C ALA A 536 -10.32 -25.41 1.85
N ASN A 537 -10.63 -26.09 0.74
CA ASN A 537 -9.64 -26.81 -0.06
C ASN A 537 -8.66 -25.85 -0.73
N THR A 538 -9.17 -24.73 -1.25
CA THR A 538 -8.33 -23.66 -1.83
C THR A 538 -7.47 -23.02 -0.76
N GLY A 539 -8.05 -22.74 0.42
CA GLY A 539 -7.33 -22.22 1.58
C GLY A 539 -6.24 -23.20 2.07
N ALA A 540 -6.55 -24.48 2.18
CA ALA A 540 -5.58 -25.51 2.51
C ALA A 540 -4.39 -25.56 1.54
N ALA A 541 -4.66 -25.49 0.23
CA ALA A 541 -3.63 -25.53 -0.80
C ALA A 541 -2.69 -24.33 -0.73
N LEU A 542 -3.24 -23.12 -0.58
CA LEU A 542 -2.43 -21.90 -0.48
C LEU A 542 -1.67 -21.84 0.84
N LEU A 543 -2.26 -22.33 1.94
CA LEU A 543 -1.57 -22.46 3.22
C LEU A 543 -0.35 -23.38 3.10
N LEU A 544 -0.52 -24.54 2.45
CA LEU A 544 0.57 -25.49 2.21
C LEU A 544 1.67 -24.87 1.33
N ALA A 545 1.30 -24.11 0.30
CA ALA A 545 2.27 -23.42 -0.55
C ALA A 545 3.05 -22.34 0.23
N LEU A 546 2.36 -21.51 1.01
CA LEU A 546 2.98 -20.51 1.88
C LEU A 546 3.87 -21.13 2.95
N TYR A 547 3.42 -22.26 3.50
CA TYR A 547 4.17 -23.05 4.47
C TYR A 547 5.46 -23.60 3.86
N ALA A 548 5.40 -24.20 2.66
CA ALA A 548 6.57 -24.71 1.97
C ALA A 548 7.63 -23.61 1.73
N MET A 549 7.19 -22.41 1.33
CA MET A 549 8.10 -21.27 1.20
C MET A 549 8.69 -20.83 2.54
N SER A 550 7.87 -20.78 3.58
CA SER A 550 8.30 -20.47 4.94
C SER A 550 9.36 -21.47 5.42
N LEU A 551 9.12 -22.76 5.21
CA LEU A 551 10.03 -23.85 5.56
C LEU A 551 11.39 -23.68 4.88
N VAL A 552 11.41 -23.40 3.57
CA VAL A 552 12.67 -23.17 2.83
C VAL A 552 13.46 -21.99 3.44
N MET A 553 12.79 -20.89 3.80
CA MET A 553 13.44 -19.77 4.47
C MET A 553 13.99 -20.16 5.83
N VAL A 554 13.20 -20.84 6.64
CA VAL A 554 13.56 -21.27 8.01
C VAL A 554 14.75 -22.19 8.00
N VAL A 555 14.74 -23.23 7.15
CA VAL A 555 15.84 -24.18 7.02
C VAL A 555 17.11 -23.48 6.53
N SER A 556 17.00 -22.62 5.51
CA SER A 556 18.14 -21.87 4.99
C SER A 556 18.76 -20.94 6.04
N LEU A 557 17.93 -20.34 6.89
CA LEU A 557 18.40 -19.46 7.97
C LEU A 557 18.95 -20.27 9.15
N ASN A 558 18.33 -21.38 9.53
CA ASN A 558 18.79 -22.25 10.61
C ASN A 558 20.20 -22.80 10.35
N LEU A 559 20.49 -23.25 9.11
CA LEU A 559 21.83 -23.71 8.75
C LEU A 559 22.89 -22.62 8.89
N LYS A 560 22.54 -21.37 8.55
CA LYS A 560 23.45 -20.23 8.69
C LYS A 560 23.62 -19.82 10.15
N LEU A 561 22.53 -19.77 10.91
CA LEU A 561 22.55 -19.48 12.34
C LEU A 561 23.33 -20.55 13.13
N ALA A 562 23.26 -21.81 12.71
CA ALA A 562 24.06 -22.86 13.34
C ALA A 562 25.56 -22.60 13.19
N ASN A 563 26.02 -22.17 12.01
CA ASN A 563 27.41 -21.78 11.82
C ASN A 563 27.79 -20.60 12.72
N ASP A 564 26.94 -19.57 12.84
CA ASP A 564 27.20 -18.45 13.75
C ASP A 564 27.28 -18.90 15.23
N VAL A 565 26.47 -19.89 15.63
CA VAL A 565 26.46 -20.43 17.01
C VAL A 565 27.74 -21.22 17.28
N GLU A 566 28.25 -21.96 16.28
CA GLU A 566 29.54 -22.65 16.34
C GLU A 566 30.70 -21.66 16.47
N GLU A 567 30.68 -20.55 15.72
CA GLU A 567 31.67 -19.48 15.83
C GLU A 567 31.71 -18.84 17.24
N GLN A 568 30.61 -18.92 18.00
CA GLN A 568 30.56 -18.48 19.41
C GLN A 568 31.01 -19.55 20.42
N GLY A 569 31.48 -20.72 19.97
CA GLY A 569 31.99 -21.80 20.81
C GLY A 569 30.91 -22.75 21.35
N HIS A 570 29.74 -22.80 20.72
CA HIS A 570 28.61 -23.66 21.10
C HIS A 570 28.41 -24.81 20.09
N ASP A 571 29.41 -25.67 19.97
CA ASP A 571 29.49 -26.72 18.94
C ASP A 571 28.37 -27.77 19.04
N PHE A 572 27.97 -28.14 20.26
CA PHE A 572 26.90 -29.11 20.48
C PHE A 572 25.56 -28.56 19.98
N GLU A 573 25.21 -27.33 20.38
CA GLU A 573 23.97 -26.68 19.96
C GLU A 573 23.94 -26.41 18.45
N SER A 574 25.07 -26.00 17.86
CA SER A 574 25.20 -25.88 16.40
C SER A 574 24.95 -27.20 15.68
N THR A 575 25.57 -28.29 16.15
CA THR A 575 25.40 -29.62 15.59
C THR A 575 23.94 -30.07 15.65
N LEU A 576 23.27 -29.84 16.78
CA LEU A 576 21.84 -30.13 16.93
C LEU A 576 20.99 -29.35 15.92
N MET A 577 21.25 -28.05 15.73
CA MET A 577 20.55 -27.22 14.74
C MET A 577 20.78 -27.71 13.29
N LYS A 578 22.01 -28.10 12.95
CA LYS A 578 22.35 -28.64 11.62
C LYS A 578 21.64 -29.97 11.37
N VAL A 579 21.73 -30.89 12.32
CA VAL A 579 21.07 -32.21 12.23
C VAL A 579 19.55 -32.06 12.12
N ALA A 580 18.94 -31.19 12.92
CA ALA A 580 17.51 -30.91 12.86
C ALA A 580 17.10 -30.34 11.47
N SER A 581 17.89 -29.41 10.93
CA SER A 581 17.63 -28.80 9.61
C SER A 581 17.80 -29.81 8.47
N ILE A 582 18.83 -30.66 8.52
CA ILE A 582 19.05 -31.73 7.55
C ILE A 582 17.91 -32.77 7.64
N GLY A 583 17.51 -33.13 8.85
CA GLY A 583 16.35 -33.99 9.09
C GLY A 583 15.08 -33.42 8.46
N GLN A 584 14.79 -32.13 8.66
CA GLN A 584 13.66 -31.46 8.01
C GLN A 584 13.72 -31.53 6.48
N ILE A 585 14.90 -31.34 5.87
CA ILE A 585 15.07 -31.47 4.41
C ILE A 585 14.78 -32.89 3.93
N ILE A 586 15.35 -33.90 4.60
CA ILE A 586 15.19 -35.31 4.22
C ILE A 586 13.72 -35.73 4.35
N PHE A 587 13.08 -35.39 5.47
CA PHE A 587 11.65 -35.66 5.67
C PHE A 587 10.78 -34.89 4.68
N SER A 588 11.13 -33.65 4.35
CA SER A 588 10.42 -32.88 3.31
C SER A 588 10.50 -33.56 1.95
N ALA A 589 11.69 -34.05 1.56
CA ALA A 589 11.88 -34.80 0.32
C ALA A 589 11.12 -36.13 0.32
N ALA A 590 11.09 -36.85 1.44
CA ALA A 590 10.34 -38.09 1.60
C ALA A 590 8.82 -37.85 1.47
N VAL A 591 8.30 -36.82 2.14
CA VAL A 591 6.88 -36.44 2.04
C VAL A 591 6.54 -35.97 0.63
N LEU A 592 7.41 -35.22 -0.04
CA LEU A 592 7.23 -34.82 -1.44
C LEU A 592 7.15 -36.04 -2.36
N LEU A 593 8.04 -37.02 -2.20
CA LEU A 593 8.00 -38.27 -2.95
C LEU A 593 6.71 -39.05 -2.69
N ILE A 594 6.27 -39.14 -1.42
CA ILE A 594 4.99 -39.76 -1.06
C ILE A 594 3.83 -39.06 -1.77
N VAL A 595 3.76 -37.73 -1.73
CA VAL A 595 2.73 -36.95 -2.44
C VAL A 595 2.77 -37.25 -3.95
N LEU A 596 3.95 -37.20 -4.58
CA LEU A 596 4.10 -37.45 -6.01
C LEU A 596 3.70 -38.89 -6.38
N VAL A 597 4.06 -39.89 -5.58
CA VAL A 597 3.72 -41.29 -5.85
C VAL A 597 2.21 -41.50 -5.78
N TYR A 598 1.57 -41.12 -4.67
CA TYR A 598 0.13 -41.35 -4.49
C TYR A 598 -0.75 -40.46 -5.38
N PHE A 599 -0.35 -39.21 -5.66
CA PHE A 599 -1.09 -38.30 -6.53
C PHE A 599 -0.70 -38.36 -8.01
N SER A 600 0.25 -39.23 -8.40
CA SER A 600 0.50 -39.53 -9.83
C SER A 600 -0.60 -40.39 -10.46
N GLY A 601 -1.46 -41.02 -9.65
CA GLY A 601 -2.63 -41.79 -10.07
C GLY A 601 -3.95 -41.22 -9.54
N LEU A 602 -4.98 -42.07 -9.47
CA LEU A 602 -6.25 -41.78 -8.79
C LEU A 602 -6.22 -42.42 -7.38
N PRO A 603 -5.75 -41.71 -6.34
CA PRO A 603 -5.59 -42.30 -5.02
C PRO A 603 -6.94 -42.64 -4.38
N THR A 604 -6.97 -43.75 -3.65
CA THR A 604 -8.12 -44.16 -2.84
C THR A 604 -8.29 -43.22 -1.63
N PRO A 605 -9.49 -43.15 -1.02
CA PRO A 605 -9.72 -42.32 0.16
C PRO A 605 -8.79 -42.62 1.34
N GLU A 606 -8.40 -43.89 1.53
CA GLU A 606 -7.45 -44.30 2.59
C GLU A 606 -6.03 -43.79 2.31
N GLU A 607 -5.58 -43.84 1.05
CA GLU A 607 -4.29 -43.30 0.63
C GLU A 607 -4.25 -41.77 0.77
N ILE A 608 -5.33 -41.08 0.40
CA ILE A 608 -5.46 -39.63 0.60
C ILE A 608 -5.35 -39.30 2.09
N ALA A 609 -6.08 -40.03 2.95
CA ALA A 609 -6.03 -39.82 4.40
C ALA A 609 -4.62 -40.07 4.98
N PHE A 610 -3.94 -41.12 4.52
CA PHE A 610 -2.57 -41.43 4.94
C PHE A 610 -1.58 -40.31 4.55
N VAL A 611 -1.61 -39.85 3.29
CA VAL A 611 -0.74 -38.76 2.83
C VAL A 611 -0.99 -37.48 3.62
N ILE A 612 -2.26 -37.17 3.90
CA ILE A 612 -2.66 -36.02 4.73
C ILE A 612 -2.13 -36.16 6.16
N SER A 613 -2.29 -37.31 6.81
CA SER A 613 -1.79 -37.54 8.17
C SER A 613 -0.26 -37.40 8.23
N MET A 614 0.46 -37.91 7.25
CA MET A 614 1.91 -37.76 7.15
C MET A 614 2.32 -36.29 6.97
N LEU A 615 1.57 -35.51 6.18
CA LEU A 615 1.77 -34.07 6.04
C LEU A 615 1.55 -33.33 7.37
N VAL A 616 0.49 -33.64 8.13
CA VAL A 616 0.23 -33.03 9.45
C VAL A 616 1.40 -33.29 10.40
N VAL A 617 1.83 -34.55 10.51
CA VAL A 617 2.92 -34.94 11.41
C VAL A 617 4.21 -34.25 11.00
N PHE A 618 4.53 -34.23 9.71
CA PHE A 618 5.70 -33.54 9.18
C PHE A 618 5.69 -32.04 9.53
N VAL A 619 4.59 -31.34 9.24
CA VAL A 619 4.45 -29.90 9.53
C VAL A 619 4.61 -29.65 11.03
N ALA A 620 3.89 -30.37 11.88
CA ALA A 620 3.95 -30.17 13.33
C ALA A 620 5.34 -30.47 13.90
N SER A 621 5.96 -31.58 13.52
CA SER A 621 7.33 -31.93 13.95
C SER A 621 8.35 -30.92 13.45
N SER A 622 8.21 -30.43 12.21
CA SER A 622 9.09 -29.40 11.66
C SER A 622 8.97 -28.09 12.44
N GLU A 623 7.75 -27.67 12.80
CA GLU A 623 7.54 -26.47 13.62
C GLU A 623 8.13 -26.61 15.03
N VAL A 624 8.06 -27.79 15.65
CA VAL A 624 8.71 -28.05 16.95
C VAL A 624 10.23 -27.91 16.84
N LEU A 625 10.84 -28.50 15.81
CA LEU A 625 12.29 -28.37 15.57
C LEU A 625 12.68 -26.92 15.26
N SER A 626 11.84 -26.18 14.54
CA SER A 626 12.02 -24.75 14.29
C SER A 626 12.01 -23.94 15.60
N ILE A 627 11.06 -24.20 16.51
CA ILE A 627 11.01 -23.54 17.81
C ILE A 627 12.31 -23.75 18.57
N ILE A 628 12.79 -25.00 18.63
CA ILE A 628 14.04 -25.34 19.32
C ILE A 628 15.22 -24.61 18.69
N GLY A 629 15.36 -24.66 17.35
CA GLY A 629 16.47 -24.01 16.64
C GLY A 629 16.49 -22.49 16.83
N TRP A 630 15.35 -21.82 16.69
CA TRP A 630 15.25 -20.37 16.89
C TRP A 630 15.41 -19.94 18.35
N LEU A 631 15.01 -20.77 19.31
CA LEU A 631 15.23 -20.51 20.73
C LEU A 631 16.72 -20.64 21.10
N ILE A 632 17.40 -21.67 20.60
CA ILE A 632 18.86 -21.84 20.77
C ILE A 632 19.59 -20.65 20.17
N ALA A 633 19.33 -20.32 18.91
CA ALA A 633 19.94 -19.17 18.24
C ALA A 633 19.62 -17.86 18.98
N GLY A 634 18.37 -17.68 19.42
CA GLY A 634 17.91 -16.50 20.14
C GLY A 634 18.65 -16.24 21.46
N ILE A 635 18.93 -17.31 22.22
CA ILE A 635 19.64 -17.24 23.50
C ILE A 635 21.15 -17.11 23.28
N ARG A 636 21.74 -18.00 22.46
CA ARG A 636 23.19 -18.11 22.29
C ARG A 636 23.78 -16.90 21.57
N LEU A 637 23.20 -16.53 20.43
CA LEU A 637 23.64 -15.37 19.65
C LEU A 637 23.20 -14.03 20.28
N GLY A 638 22.51 -14.05 21.42
CA GLY A 638 22.04 -12.85 22.11
C GLY A 638 20.95 -12.08 21.35
N LEU A 639 20.32 -12.66 20.33
CA LEU A 639 19.32 -11.97 19.49
C LEU A 639 18.13 -11.48 20.32
N LEU A 640 17.75 -12.20 21.38
CA LEU A 640 16.67 -11.80 22.29
C LEU A 640 17.07 -10.71 23.29
N LYS A 641 18.36 -10.42 23.47
CA LYS A 641 18.85 -9.42 24.44
C LYS A 641 18.70 -7.99 23.92
N GLU A 642 18.55 -7.80 22.61
CA GLU A 642 18.65 -6.47 21.99
C GLU A 642 17.31 -5.73 21.82
N GLY A 643 16.17 -6.39 22.03
CA GLY A 643 14.83 -5.79 22.20
C GLY A 643 14.53 -4.53 21.36
N PHE A 644 13.90 -3.56 22.02
CA PHE A 644 13.60 -2.24 21.43
C PHE A 644 14.76 -1.29 21.71
N ARG A 645 15.40 -0.74 20.67
CA ARG A 645 16.48 0.24 20.83
C ARG A 645 16.16 1.53 20.08
N PHE A 646 16.31 2.65 20.79
CA PHE A 646 16.29 3.96 20.17
C PHE A 646 17.70 4.28 19.67
N THR A 647 17.92 4.23 18.36
CA THR A 647 19.20 4.60 17.76
C THR A 647 19.09 5.97 17.11
N ARG A 648 20.01 6.88 17.45
CA ARG A 648 20.07 8.21 16.85
C ARG A 648 20.97 8.16 15.63
N LEU A 649 20.48 8.56 14.46
CA LEU A 649 21.33 8.80 13.28
C LEU A 649 22.20 10.04 13.52
N GLY A 650 23.35 9.89 14.19
CA GLY A 650 24.28 11.02 14.34
C GLY A 650 25.20 11.05 15.56
N GLN A 651 25.73 9.90 16.00
CA GLN A 651 27.15 9.82 16.39
C GLN A 651 27.83 8.85 15.44
#